data_AF-A0A2N0QUC3-F1
#
_entry.id   AF-A0A2N0QUC3-F1
#
_cell.length_a   1.000
_cell.length_b   1.000
_cell.length_c   1.000
_cell.angle_alpha   90.00
_cell.angle_beta   90.00
_cell.angle_gamma   90.00
#
_symmetry.space_group_name_H-M   'P 1'
#
loop_
_entity.id
_entity.type
_entity.pdbx_description
1 polymer ?
#
loop_
_entity_poly.entity_id
_entity_poly.type
_entity_poly.pdbx_seq_one_letter_code
_entity_poly.pdbx_strand_id
1 'polypeptide(L)'
;MSCKWTARIFYHNYPNDSYIYAQYTSGGKNFCSKYKIITLGHYPQNIKYTQKNNHNAVQYPIPDGYNVKTEIADQMLCCETKYTLANKVLYTITWKEGRAEWMVSSERSASGAVNEFLKKTNRKKSQISGVHVFGFDIKILHQLRIEQPRELSTDKITIDKRKRPLNEIQSLSQQNKRYASFGRNAYKKVKNLILKHRMVSESEEPICICSMELENGNNIINIKYNSLLDLTRLDAYVRACDETLLSHDGYRRLAAIEARLIREYQVAHRRIEITKLINNQINIGTFNLDKGLDQQSILDDDDEPQGNPDGIIVDEQEVGNGDTINLKLSGDGRNVGRKQNHVMLTFCLLNEKDEVLKPDHQYCICLYVGKEKYETLAKVGHLFKLQLLDLQENGIYVNGVHWPIEFFLSSDWKFMYNVMGLNAPNSKYFCLYCECESNIRWDMNLKWPINKNTQSKKKPELFPVIKQKNYIPDELHLLLRISDVLMECFFNDLFKKKEFERVIKSQIEQTMKSIQVYFEFFKSQGGKWDWTSLMGPDKKKVLQHFPVTNFISGRRGEDIQKLWRDFYDLYMFIRRTDLKDSEIDNFEIKVKEWIYLFCRPNQGQINSSSQVPGLYRKEDVTPYMHVFSQHIPEFLRILKEKNLSLRFFSASSIEKKTITRFGYFLVALL
;
A
#
# COMPACT_ATOMS: atom_id res chain seq x y z
N MET A 1 -16.47 27.46 -85.46
CA MET A 1 -16.31 28.27 -84.23
C MET A 1 -16.55 27.36 -83.02
N SER A 2 -15.47 26.97 -82.36
CA SER A 2 -15.50 26.07 -81.20
C SER A 2 -15.93 26.83 -79.95
N CYS A 3 -17.14 26.55 -79.44
CA CYS A 3 -17.54 27.01 -78.12
C CYS A 3 -16.63 26.34 -77.06
N LYS A 4 -15.65 27.08 -76.53
CA LYS A 4 -14.89 26.69 -75.34
C LYS A 4 -15.84 26.79 -74.14
N TRP A 5 -16.15 25.65 -73.52
CA TRP A 5 -16.85 25.59 -72.24
C TRP A 5 -15.89 26.01 -71.13
N THR A 6 -16.30 26.88 -70.20
CA THR A 6 -15.58 27.08 -68.94
C THR A 6 -15.84 25.89 -68.00
N ALA A 7 -14.90 25.64 -67.06
CA ALA A 7 -15.08 24.61 -66.04
C ALA A 7 -16.31 24.93 -65.17
N ARG A 8 -17.13 23.92 -64.85
CA ARG A 8 -18.35 24.11 -64.05
C ARG A 8 -18.00 24.38 -62.59
N ILE A 9 -18.57 25.43 -62.03
CA ILE A 9 -18.47 25.75 -60.60
C ILE A 9 -19.70 25.17 -59.91
N PHE A 10 -19.51 24.46 -58.81
CA PHE A 10 -20.59 23.81 -58.06
C PHE A 10 -20.78 24.48 -56.70
N TYR A 11 -22.04 24.75 -56.35
CA TYR A 11 -22.47 25.27 -55.06
C TYR A 11 -23.39 24.24 -54.40
N HIS A 12 -23.03 23.79 -53.20
CA HIS A 12 -23.78 22.77 -52.45
C HIS A 12 -23.56 22.87 -50.94
N ASN A 13 -24.51 22.34 -50.18
CA ASN A 13 -24.35 21.98 -48.77
C ASN A 13 -24.60 20.46 -48.57
N TYR A 14 -24.34 19.66 -49.61
CA TYR A 14 -24.48 18.20 -49.57
C TYR A 14 -23.49 17.58 -48.57
N PRO A 15 -23.90 16.62 -47.71
CA PRO A 15 -25.16 15.88 -47.72
C PRO A 15 -26.34 16.51 -46.96
N ASN A 16 -26.16 17.64 -46.27
CA ASN A 16 -27.23 18.30 -45.50
C ASN A 16 -28.37 18.82 -46.39
N ASP A 17 -28.05 19.17 -47.64
CA ASP A 17 -29.03 19.47 -48.69
C ASP A 17 -28.82 18.55 -49.91
N SER A 18 -29.89 17.89 -50.36
CA SER A 18 -29.91 17.04 -51.55
C SER A 18 -29.72 17.80 -52.88
N TYR A 19 -29.80 19.14 -52.87
CA TYR A 19 -29.66 19.97 -54.06
C TYR A 19 -28.21 20.46 -54.27
N ILE A 20 -27.76 20.38 -55.54
CA ILE A 20 -26.46 20.88 -56.01
C ILE A 20 -26.70 21.80 -57.21
N TYR A 21 -26.14 23.00 -57.17
CA TYR A 21 -26.25 23.97 -58.26
C TYR A 21 -24.93 24.06 -59.00
N ALA A 22 -24.96 24.02 -60.33
CA ALA A 22 -23.79 24.14 -61.18
C ALA A 22 -23.93 25.37 -62.08
N GLN A 23 -22.91 26.22 -62.14
CA GLN A 23 -22.86 27.36 -63.04
C GLN A 23 -21.69 27.21 -64.02
N TYR A 24 -21.95 27.50 -65.29
CA TYR A 24 -20.90 27.54 -66.32
C TYR A 24 -21.23 28.55 -67.42
N THR A 25 -20.21 29.00 -68.13
CA THR A 25 -20.30 29.95 -69.24
C THR A 25 -20.07 29.22 -70.56
N SER A 26 -20.96 29.41 -71.53
CA SER A 26 -20.76 28.90 -72.89
C SER A 26 -21.24 29.94 -73.90
N GLY A 27 -20.38 30.30 -74.87
CA GLY A 27 -20.69 31.31 -75.89
C GLY A 27 -21.07 32.69 -75.36
N GLY A 28 -20.55 33.08 -74.17
CA GLY A 28 -20.86 34.36 -73.52
C GLY A 28 -22.16 34.38 -72.68
N LYS A 29 -22.91 33.27 -72.61
CA LYS A 29 -24.11 33.13 -71.76
C LYS A 29 -23.82 32.28 -70.52
N ASN A 30 -24.38 32.70 -69.39
CA ASN A 30 -24.37 31.95 -68.13
C ASN A 30 -25.48 30.90 -68.12
N PHE A 31 -25.11 29.65 -67.86
CA PHE A 31 -26.04 28.54 -67.69
C PHE A 31 -25.97 28.05 -66.25
N CYS A 32 -27.15 27.84 -65.64
CA CYS A 32 -27.29 27.23 -64.34
C CYS A 32 -27.98 25.86 -64.49
N SER A 33 -27.43 24.84 -63.85
CA SER A 33 -28.04 23.51 -63.78
C SER A 33 -28.29 23.14 -62.33
N LYS A 34 -29.47 22.61 -62.04
CA LYS A 34 -29.88 22.17 -60.70
C LYS A 34 -29.95 20.65 -60.68
N TYR A 35 -29.25 20.03 -59.73
CA TYR A 35 -29.24 18.58 -59.49
C TYR A 35 -29.88 18.31 -58.14
N LYS A 36 -30.80 17.34 -58.06
CA LYS A 36 -31.29 16.76 -56.82
C LYS A 36 -30.83 15.32 -56.74
N ILE A 37 -29.93 15.02 -55.82
CA ILE A 37 -29.41 13.66 -55.62
C ILE A 37 -30.49 12.85 -54.89
N ILE A 38 -30.98 11.79 -55.53
CA ILE A 38 -31.97 10.88 -54.94
C ILE A 38 -31.26 9.73 -54.25
N THR A 39 -30.34 9.07 -54.95
CA THR A 39 -29.46 8.05 -54.39
C THR A 39 -28.04 8.30 -54.86
N LEU A 40 -27.08 8.31 -53.92
CA LEU A 40 -25.67 8.56 -54.25
C LEU A 40 -25.05 7.43 -55.09
N GLY A 41 -25.53 6.20 -54.93
CA GLY A 41 -24.91 5.01 -55.52
C GLY A 41 -23.51 4.73 -54.96
N HIS A 42 -22.90 3.62 -55.40
CA HIS A 42 -21.57 3.20 -54.95
C HIS A 42 -20.70 2.80 -56.16
N TYR A 43 -19.37 2.76 -55.99
CA TYR A 43 -18.50 2.25 -57.04
C TYR A 43 -18.34 0.72 -56.92
N PRO A 44 -18.72 -0.07 -57.94
CA PRO A 44 -18.53 -1.53 -57.90
C PRO A 44 -17.04 -1.88 -58.03
N GLN A 45 -16.67 -3.13 -57.74
CA GLN A 45 -15.26 -3.57 -57.77
C GLN A 45 -14.57 -3.35 -59.13
N ASN A 46 -15.32 -3.50 -60.24
CA ASN A 46 -14.84 -3.28 -61.61
C ASN A 46 -15.46 -2.03 -62.24
N ILE A 47 -15.07 -0.86 -61.73
CA ILE A 47 -15.62 0.46 -62.13
C ILE A 47 -15.44 0.71 -63.64
N LYS A 48 -16.52 1.11 -64.32
CA LYS A 48 -16.48 1.67 -65.68
C LYS A 48 -16.33 3.19 -65.65
N TYR A 49 -15.68 3.72 -66.68
CA TYR A 49 -15.45 5.15 -66.83
C TYR A 49 -16.16 5.71 -68.06
N THR A 50 -16.49 7.00 -68.03
CA THR A 50 -17.04 7.70 -69.20
C THR A 50 -16.07 7.64 -70.39
N GLN A 51 -16.62 7.56 -71.61
CA GLN A 51 -15.82 7.49 -72.85
C GLN A 51 -14.95 8.75 -73.04
N LYS A 52 -13.73 8.56 -73.55
CA LYS A 52 -12.75 9.62 -73.79
C LYS A 52 -12.89 10.13 -75.23
N ASN A 53 -13.22 11.41 -75.40
CA ASN A 53 -13.44 11.97 -76.74
C ASN A 53 -12.21 12.65 -77.35
N ASN A 54 -11.11 12.88 -76.59
CA ASN A 54 -9.83 13.44 -77.04
C ASN A 54 -8.69 13.08 -76.06
N HIS A 55 -7.42 13.16 -76.48
CA HIS A 55 -6.25 12.81 -75.64
C HIS A 55 -6.19 13.51 -74.26
N ASN A 56 -6.79 14.71 -74.12
CA ASN A 56 -6.82 15.50 -72.89
C ASN A 56 -8.19 15.52 -72.15
N ALA A 57 -9.16 14.67 -72.52
CA ALA A 57 -10.47 14.65 -71.87
C ALA A 57 -10.44 13.88 -70.53
N VAL A 58 -11.03 14.47 -69.48
CA VAL A 58 -11.20 13.86 -68.15
C VAL A 58 -12.23 12.73 -68.23
N GLN A 59 -11.91 11.58 -67.65
CA GLN A 59 -12.82 10.46 -67.50
C GLN A 59 -13.38 10.41 -66.08
N TYR A 60 -14.68 10.14 -65.95
CA TYR A 60 -15.37 10.09 -64.67
C TYR A 60 -15.79 8.64 -64.36
N PRO A 61 -15.57 8.15 -63.13
CA PRO A 61 -16.03 6.84 -62.71
C PRO A 61 -17.56 6.81 -62.60
N ILE A 62 -18.16 5.72 -63.04
CA ILE A 62 -19.62 5.58 -63.12
C ILE A 62 -20.12 4.75 -61.92
N PRO A 63 -20.95 5.31 -61.04
CA PRO A 63 -21.51 4.59 -59.89
C PRO A 63 -22.64 3.62 -60.29
N ASP A 64 -22.81 2.56 -59.50
CA ASP A 64 -23.96 1.66 -59.53
C ASP A 64 -25.06 2.15 -58.57
N GLY A 65 -26.32 1.96 -58.96
CA GLY A 65 -27.50 2.37 -58.18
C GLY A 65 -27.63 3.88 -57.95
N TYR A 66 -27.02 4.70 -58.80
CA TYR A 66 -27.05 6.17 -58.69
C TYR A 66 -28.26 6.76 -59.39
N ASN A 67 -28.95 7.69 -58.73
CA ASN A 67 -30.14 8.35 -59.23
C ASN A 67 -30.10 9.85 -58.94
N VAL A 68 -30.23 10.66 -59.99
CA VAL A 68 -30.24 12.12 -59.92
C VAL A 68 -31.36 12.73 -60.75
N LYS A 69 -32.03 13.73 -60.19
CA LYS A 69 -32.94 14.60 -60.93
C LYS A 69 -32.21 15.84 -61.41
N THR A 70 -32.35 16.17 -62.69
CA THR A 70 -31.76 17.37 -63.28
C THR A 70 -32.77 18.07 -64.19
N GLU A 71 -32.67 19.39 -64.29
CA GLU A 71 -33.52 20.18 -65.17
C GLU A 71 -32.78 20.54 -66.46
N ILE A 72 -33.36 20.19 -67.60
CA ILE A 72 -32.79 20.48 -68.92
C ILE A 72 -33.90 21.00 -69.84
N ALA A 73 -33.74 22.24 -70.32
CA ALA A 73 -34.67 22.89 -71.25
C ALA A 73 -36.14 22.77 -70.77
N ASP A 74 -36.36 23.27 -69.55
CA ASP A 74 -37.64 23.34 -68.82
C ASP A 74 -38.32 21.98 -68.58
N GLN A 75 -37.54 20.90 -68.64
CA GLN A 75 -38.02 19.55 -68.38
C GLN A 75 -37.19 18.86 -67.30
N MET A 76 -37.88 18.32 -66.29
CA MET A 76 -37.26 17.55 -65.22
C MET A 76 -37.00 16.11 -65.69
N LEU A 77 -35.72 15.74 -65.68
CA LEU A 77 -35.24 14.39 -66.01
C LEU A 77 -34.79 13.67 -64.75
N CYS A 78 -35.09 12.38 -64.65
CA CYS A 78 -34.58 11.49 -63.63
C CYS A 78 -33.64 10.48 -64.29
N CYS A 79 -32.36 10.57 -63.94
CA CYS A 79 -31.27 9.84 -64.58
C CYS A 79 -30.73 8.78 -63.63
N GLU A 80 -30.70 7.53 -64.08
CA GLU A 80 -30.28 6.37 -63.29
C GLU A 80 -29.15 5.60 -63.97
N THR A 81 -28.19 5.12 -63.19
CA THR A 81 -27.21 4.12 -63.63
C THR A 81 -27.32 2.82 -62.85
N LYS A 82 -27.36 1.71 -63.58
CA LYS A 82 -27.37 0.35 -63.02
C LYS A 82 -26.39 -0.56 -63.75
N TYR A 83 -25.58 -1.30 -63.01
CA TYR A 83 -24.71 -2.34 -63.54
C TYR A 83 -25.49 -3.63 -63.74
N THR A 84 -25.27 -4.26 -64.88
CA THR A 84 -25.80 -5.60 -65.19
C THR A 84 -24.85 -6.69 -64.69
N LEU A 85 -25.34 -7.92 -64.56
CA LEU A 85 -24.52 -9.10 -64.19
C LEU A 85 -23.31 -9.31 -65.12
N ALA A 86 -23.36 -8.81 -66.36
CA ALA A 86 -22.26 -8.87 -67.33
C ALA A 86 -21.27 -7.68 -67.24
N ASN A 87 -21.31 -6.90 -66.15
CA ASN A 87 -20.48 -5.71 -65.93
C ASN A 87 -20.61 -4.63 -67.03
N LYS A 88 -21.80 -4.52 -67.63
CA LYS A 88 -22.20 -3.39 -68.50
C LYS A 88 -23.07 -2.41 -67.72
N VAL A 89 -22.94 -1.12 -68.01
CA VAL A 89 -23.74 -0.07 -67.37
C VAL A 89 -24.94 0.26 -68.25
N LEU A 90 -26.14 0.16 -67.68
CA LEU A 90 -27.37 0.67 -68.26
C LEU A 90 -27.60 2.10 -67.76
N TYR A 91 -27.69 3.04 -68.70
CA TYR A 91 -27.99 4.45 -68.43
C TYR A 91 -29.45 4.70 -68.80
N THR A 92 -30.27 5.09 -67.83
CA THR A 92 -31.71 5.29 -68.02
C THR A 92 -32.08 6.74 -67.75
N ILE A 93 -32.89 7.34 -68.63
CA ILE A 93 -33.47 8.67 -68.46
C ILE A 93 -34.98 8.51 -68.48
N THR A 94 -35.62 9.00 -67.42
CA THR A 94 -37.08 9.05 -67.27
C THR A 94 -37.55 10.49 -67.19
N TRP A 95 -38.67 10.80 -67.84
CA TRP A 95 -39.29 12.13 -67.80
C TRP A 95 -40.81 12.00 -67.87
N LYS A 96 -41.51 13.05 -67.43
CA LYS A 96 -42.97 13.12 -67.50
C LYS A 96 -43.41 14.14 -68.53
N GLU A 97 -44.45 13.79 -69.28
CA GLU A 97 -45.13 14.67 -70.22
C GLU A 97 -46.64 14.52 -69.99
N GLY A 98 -47.25 15.51 -69.34
CA GLY A 98 -48.61 15.39 -68.80
C GLY A 98 -48.71 14.33 -67.70
N ARG A 99 -49.63 13.36 -67.86
CA ARG A 99 -49.81 12.21 -66.94
C ARG A 99 -48.98 10.98 -67.34
N ALA A 100 -48.32 11.00 -68.49
CA ALA A 100 -47.52 9.88 -68.98
C ALA A 100 -46.06 9.99 -68.54
N GLU A 101 -45.47 8.85 -68.15
CA GLU A 101 -44.05 8.72 -67.83
C GLU A 101 -43.35 7.98 -68.97
N TRP A 102 -42.30 8.60 -69.51
CA TRP A 102 -41.53 8.08 -70.62
C TRP A 102 -40.13 7.70 -70.15
N MET A 103 -39.56 6.67 -70.77
CA MET A 103 -38.24 6.14 -70.43
C MET A 103 -37.44 5.84 -71.69
N VAL A 104 -36.15 6.18 -71.67
CA VAL A 104 -35.16 5.68 -72.63
C VAL A 104 -33.96 5.12 -71.88
N SER A 105 -33.34 4.08 -72.43
CA SER A 105 -32.13 3.50 -71.88
C SER A 105 -31.09 3.24 -72.95
N SER A 106 -29.81 3.28 -72.57
CA SER A 106 -28.66 2.99 -73.43
C SER A 106 -27.67 2.14 -72.65
N GLU A 107 -27.13 1.09 -73.27
CA GLU A 107 -25.99 0.33 -72.74
C GLU A 107 -24.64 0.86 -73.24
N ARG A 108 -24.65 1.80 -74.21
CA ARG A 108 -23.44 2.26 -74.89
C ARG A 108 -22.72 3.37 -74.11
N SER A 109 -23.46 4.38 -73.68
CA SER A 109 -22.96 5.52 -72.89
C SER A 109 -24.11 6.40 -72.40
N ALA A 110 -23.82 7.25 -71.40
CA ALA A 110 -24.74 8.29 -70.90
C ALA A 110 -25.15 9.26 -72.02
N SER A 111 -24.22 9.69 -72.87
CA SER A 111 -24.55 10.52 -74.04
C SER A 111 -25.43 9.79 -75.04
N GLY A 112 -25.31 8.45 -75.13
CA GLY A 112 -26.23 7.62 -75.91
C GLY A 112 -27.67 7.71 -75.39
N ALA A 113 -27.87 7.61 -74.06
CA ALA A 113 -29.20 7.77 -73.46
C ALA A 113 -29.77 9.17 -73.70
N VAL A 114 -28.94 10.22 -73.57
CA VAL A 114 -29.33 11.61 -73.84
C VAL A 114 -29.72 11.81 -75.30
N ASN A 115 -28.98 11.22 -76.24
CA ASN A 115 -29.30 11.32 -77.66
C ASN A 115 -30.63 10.64 -78.00
N GLU A 116 -30.93 9.49 -77.41
CA GLU A 116 -32.23 8.82 -77.58
C GLU A 116 -33.38 9.66 -76.99
N PHE A 117 -33.16 10.29 -75.83
CA PHE A 117 -34.12 11.25 -75.25
C PHE A 117 -34.37 12.45 -76.18
N LEU A 118 -33.32 13.06 -76.73
CA LEU A 118 -33.42 14.20 -77.65
C LEU A 118 -34.10 13.84 -78.97
N LYS A 119 -33.91 12.60 -79.46
CA LYS A 119 -34.62 12.09 -80.63
C LYS A 119 -36.12 11.93 -80.34
N LYS A 120 -36.49 11.39 -79.17
CA LYS A 120 -37.88 11.18 -78.77
C LYS A 120 -38.65 12.48 -78.50
N THR A 121 -37.96 13.53 -78.07
CA THR A 121 -38.54 14.86 -77.78
C THR A 121 -38.46 15.84 -78.97
N ASN A 122 -38.06 15.40 -80.17
CA ASN A 122 -37.85 16.23 -81.37
C ASN A 122 -36.83 17.38 -81.22
N ARG A 123 -35.89 17.28 -80.27
CA ARG A 123 -34.87 18.31 -79.96
C ARG A 123 -33.48 17.98 -80.56
N LYS A 124 -33.43 17.47 -81.79
CA LYS A 124 -32.21 16.92 -82.43
C LYS A 124 -31.02 17.90 -82.62
N LYS A 125 -31.25 19.22 -82.52
CA LYS A 125 -30.19 20.24 -82.72
C LYS A 125 -29.35 20.54 -81.47
N SER A 126 -29.70 20.00 -80.30
CA SER A 126 -28.99 20.29 -79.05
C SER A 126 -27.88 19.26 -78.79
N GLN A 127 -26.61 19.69 -78.73
CA GLN A 127 -25.52 18.86 -78.24
C GLN A 127 -25.43 18.99 -76.71
N ILE A 128 -25.98 18.01 -75.98
CA ILE A 128 -25.93 17.98 -74.51
C ILE A 128 -25.01 16.85 -74.06
N SER A 129 -24.07 17.18 -73.17
CA SER A 129 -23.12 16.21 -72.62
C SER A 129 -23.82 15.25 -71.65
N GLY A 130 -23.73 13.94 -71.90
CA GLY A 130 -24.21 12.92 -70.96
C GLY A 130 -23.55 12.99 -69.59
N VAL A 131 -22.28 13.42 -69.54
CA VAL A 131 -21.57 13.67 -68.27
C VAL A 131 -22.26 14.78 -67.48
N HIS A 132 -22.74 15.83 -68.16
CA HIS A 132 -23.44 16.93 -67.50
C HIS A 132 -24.83 16.51 -67.04
N VAL A 133 -25.60 15.80 -67.89
CA VAL A 133 -26.97 15.35 -67.54
C VAL A 133 -26.96 14.44 -66.31
N PHE A 134 -26.02 13.49 -66.25
CA PHE A 134 -25.90 12.58 -65.11
C PHE A 134 -25.08 13.19 -63.94
N GLY A 135 -24.39 14.31 -64.14
CA GLY A 135 -23.59 14.96 -63.09
C GLY A 135 -22.37 14.14 -62.61
N PHE A 136 -21.72 13.37 -63.48
CA PHE A 136 -20.59 12.51 -63.07
C PHE A 136 -19.32 13.29 -62.70
N ASP A 137 -19.21 14.54 -63.11
CA ASP A 137 -18.15 15.51 -62.83
C ASP A 137 -18.35 16.30 -61.53
N ILE A 138 -19.44 16.07 -60.80
CA ILE A 138 -19.66 16.67 -59.48
C ILE A 138 -18.68 16.05 -58.47
N LYS A 139 -17.58 16.77 -58.17
CA LYS A 139 -16.44 16.27 -57.38
C LYS A 139 -16.80 15.81 -55.96
N ILE A 140 -17.71 16.51 -55.26
CA ILE A 140 -18.10 16.16 -53.89
C ILE A 140 -18.76 14.79 -53.80
N LEU A 141 -19.55 14.40 -54.82
CA LEU A 141 -20.21 13.10 -54.85
C LEU A 141 -19.19 11.96 -55.02
N HIS A 142 -18.10 12.22 -55.75
CA HIS A 142 -17.00 11.27 -55.87
C HIS A 142 -16.25 11.11 -54.55
N GLN A 143 -15.94 12.21 -53.85
CA GLN A 143 -15.28 12.16 -52.54
C GLN A 143 -16.10 11.36 -51.52
N LEU A 144 -17.40 11.63 -51.43
CA LEU A 144 -18.27 10.93 -50.49
C LEU A 144 -18.44 9.44 -50.81
N ARG A 145 -18.38 9.02 -52.08
CA ARG A 145 -18.38 7.60 -52.46
C ARG A 145 -17.08 6.87 -52.08
N ILE A 146 -15.97 7.59 -51.93
CA ILE A 146 -14.68 7.03 -51.48
C ILE A 146 -14.61 7.04 -49.94
N GLU A 147 -15.19 8.07 -49.32
CA GLU A 147 -15.18 8.29 -47.87
C GLU A 147 -16.26 7.52 -47.12
N GLN A 148 -17.32 7.05 -47.80
CA GLN A 148 -18.20 6.05 -47.22
C GLN A 148 -17.34 4.86 -46.80
N PRO A 149 -17.39 4.44 -45.52
CA PRO A 149 -16.82 3.17 -45.15
C PRO A 149 -17.49 2.17 -46.08
N ARG A 150 -16.68 1.45 -46.89
CA ARG A 150 -17.16 0.20 -47.45
C ARG A 150 -17.82 -0.49 -46.27
N GLU A 151 -19.14 -0.64 -46.30
CA GLU A 151 -19.78 -1.62 -45.46
C GLU A 151 -18.88 -2.83 -45.58
N LEU A 152 -18.42 -3.35 -44.45
CA LEU A 152 -17.72 -4.61 -44.42
C LEU A 152 -18.74 -5.65 -44.93
N SER A 153 -18.93 -5.74 -46.25
CA SER A 153 -18.98 -7.02 -46.91
C SER A 153 -17.79 -7.71 -46.34
N THR A 154 -18.02 -8.73 -45.53
CA THR A 154 -17.01 -9.59 -44.95
C THR A 154 -15.95 -9.86 -46.00
N ASP A 155 -14.90 -9.04 -46.01
CA ASP A 155 -13.67 -9.33 -46.71
C ASP A 155 -13.33 -10.69 -46.16
N LYS A 156 -13.26 -11.69 -47.04
CA LYS A 156 -12.78 -13.02 -46.72
C LYS A 156 -11.61 -12.82 -45.77
N ILE A 157 -11.79 -13.13 -44.48
CA ILE A 157 -10.68 -13.19 -43.55
C ILE A 157 -9.73 -14.17 -44.23
N THR A 158 -8.62 -13.66 -44.76
CA THR A 158 -7.62 -14.53 -45.40
C THR A 158 -6.98 -15.29 -44.26
N ILE A 159 -7.57 -16.42 -43.89
CA ILE A 159 -7.01 -17.33 -42.91
C ILE A 159 -5.70 -17.80 -43.52
N ASP A 160 -4.60 -17.44 -42.88
CA ASP A 160 -3.27 -17.93 -43.26
C ASP A 160 -3.24 -19.44 -42.97
N LYS A 161 -3.56 -20.24 -43.99
CA LYS A 161 -3.66 -21.70 -43.91
C LYS A 161 -2.36 -22.38 -43.44
N ARG A 162 -1.23 -21.65 -43.44
CA ARG A 162 0.04 -22.12 -42.86
C ARG A 162 0.03 -22.13 -41.33
N LYS A 163 -0.91 -21.44 -40.69
CA LYS A 163 -1.04 -21.37 -39.23
C LYS A 163 -2.12 -22.37 -38.78
N ARG A 164 -1.68 -23.40 -38.06
CA ARG A 164 -2.60 -24.34 -37.40
C ARG A 164 -3.54 -23.61 -36.42
N PRO A 165 -4.81 -24.03 -36.32
CA PRO A 165 -5.73 -23.64 -35.26
C PRO A 165 -5.10 -23.74 -33.87
N LEU A 166 -5.49 -22.82 -32.97
CA LEU A 166 -4.87 -22.72 -31.64
C LEU A 166 -5.13 -23.97 -30.77
N ASN A 167 -6.29 -24.61 -30.93
CA ASN A 167 -6.67 -25.86 -30.26
C ASN A 167 -5.85 -27.08 -30.71
N GLU A 168 -5.20 -27.04 -31.88
CA GLU A 168 -4.30 -28.10 -32.36
C GLU A 168 -2.85 -27.95 -31.85
N ILE A 169 -2.53 -26.85 -31.17
CA ILE A 169 -1.20 -26.60 -30.60
C ILE A 169 -1.18 -27.12 -29.16
N GLN A 170 -0.61 -28.30 -28.93
CA GLN A 170 -0.57 -28.91 -27.59
C GLN A 170 0.46 -28.26 -26.65
N SER A 171 1.51 -27.60 -27.18
CA SER A 171 2.56 -26.98 -26.36
C SER A 171 2.24 -25.52 -26.02
N LEU A 172 2.23 -25.21 -24.72
CA LEU A 172 2.06 -23.85 -24.20
C LEU A 172 3.12 -22.87 -24.75
N SER A 173 4.36 -23.34 -24.95
CA SER A 173 5.45 -22.52 -25.53
C SER A 173 5.14 -22.10 -26.98
N GLN A 174 4.58 -23.02 -27.77
CA GLN A 174 4.19 -22.73 -29.16
C GLN A 174 2.97 -21.79 -29.21
N GLN A 175 2.01 -21.96 -28.30
CA GLN A 175 0.89 -21.02 -28.15
C GLN A 175 1.39 -19.62 -27.76
N ASN A 176 2.31 -19.52 -26.80
CA ASN A 176 2.91 -18.23 -26.39
C ASN A 176 3.66 -17.54 -27.53
N LYS A 177 4.38 -18.29 -28.38
CA LYS A 177 5.01 -17.73 -29.60
C LYS A 177 3.95 -17.18 -30.58
N ARG A 178 2.79 -17.83 -30.70
CA ARG A 178 1.67 -17.35 -31.51
C ARG A 178 1.11 -16.04 -30.96
N TYR A 179 0.84 -15.98 -29.66
CA TYR A 179 0.35 -14.76 -29.01
C TYR A 179 1.35 -13.61 -29.12
N ALA A 180 2.65 -13.85 -28.89
CA ALA A 180 3.69 -12.85 -29.04
C ALA A 180 3.83 -12.33 -30.49
N SER A 181 3.65 -13.21 -31.49
CA SER A 181 3.63 -12.80 -32.90
C SER A 181 2.39 -11.97 -33.24
N PHE A 182 1.21 -12.37 -32.74
CA PHE A 182 -0.02 -11.61 -32.89
C PHE A 182 0.13 -10.22 -32.26
N GLY A 183 0.63 -10.17 -31.02
CA GLY A 183 0.85 -8.94 -30.29
C GLY A 183 1.75 -7.97 -31.05
N ARG A 184 2.92 -8.41 -31.52
CA ARG A 184 3.82 -7.56 -32.33
C ARG A 184 3.14 -6.98 -33.57
N ASN A 185 2.28 -7.76 -34.24
CA ASN A 185 1.55 -7.28 -35.42
C ASN A 185 0.45 -6.28 -35.05
N ALA A 186 -0.28 -6.56 -33.97
CA ALA A 186 -1.32 -5.67 -33.46
C ALA A 186 -0.72 -4.33 -33.02
N TYR A 187 0.38 -4.35 -32.26
CA TYR A 187 1.11 -3.16 -31.85
C TYR A 187 1.55 -2.32 -33.04
N LYS A 188 2.13 -2.93 -34.09
CA LYS A 188 2.51 -2.18 -35.31
C LYS A 188 1.33 -1.49 -35.98
N LYS A 189 0.20 -2.19 -36.11
CA LYS A 189 -1.02 -1.62 -36.71
C LYS A 189 -1.58 -0.48 -35.86
N VAL A 190 -1.68 -0.67 -34.56
CA VAL A 190 -2.23 0.35 -33.66
C VAL A 190 -1.27 1.53 -33.51
N LYS A 191 0.04 1.33 -33.46
CA LYS A 191 1.04 2.41 -33.49
C LYS A 191 0.87 3.29 -34.73
N ASN A 192 0.64 2.70 -35.90
CA ASN A 192 0.38 3.46 -37.12
C ASN A 192 -0.93 4.27 -37.03
N LEU A 193 -1.96 3.74 -36.37
CA LEU A 193 -3.21 4.46 -36.13
C LEU A 193 -3.00 5.62 -35.16
N ILE A 194 -2.30 5.40 -34.04
CA ILE A 194 -1.98 6.44 -33.05
C ILE A 194 -1.28 7.63 -33.71
N LEU A 195 -0.29 7.36 -34.58
CA LEU A 195 0.39 8.40 -35.36
C LEU A 195 -0.55 9.10 -36.36
N LYS A 196 -1.36 8.34 -37.10
CA LYS A 196 -2.34 8.89 -38.06
C LYS A 196 -3.34 9.83 -37.39
N HIS A 197 -3.76 9.50 -36.17
CA HIS A 197 -4.76 10.26 -35.40
C HIS A 197 -4.13 11.32 -34.49
N ARG A 198 -2.81 11.55 -34.56
CA ARG A 198 -2.08 12.54 -33.74
C ARG A 198 -2.36 12.40 -32.23
N MET A 199 -2.43 11.17 -31.76
CA MET A 199 -2.62 10.86 -30.34
C MET A 199 -1.28 10.97 -29.61
N VAL A 200 -0.84 12.22 -29.37
CA VAL A 200 0.41 12.57 -28.68
C VAL A 200 0.12 13.33 -27.37
N SER A 201 1.01 13.22 -26.39
CA SER A 201 0.98 13.99 -25.13
C SER A 201 1.36 15.46 -25.36
N GLU A 202 1.26 16.29 -24.31
CA GLU A 202 1.76 17.68 -24.30
C GLU A 202 3.27 17.78 -24.59
N SER A 203 4.03 16.72 -24.31
CA SER A 203 5.46 16.59 -24.61
C SER A 203 5.76 16.06 -26.03
N GLU A 204 4.76 16.03 -26.92
CA GLU A 204 4.84 15.45 -28.28
C GLU A 204 5.15 13.95 -28.35
N GLU A 205 5.06 13.22 -27.24
CA GLU A 205 5.25 11.77 -27.23
C GLU A 205 3.97 11.04 -27.63
N PRO A 206 4.02 10.09 -28.59
CA PRO A 206 2.83 9.32 -28.96
C PRO A 206 2.37 8.42 -27.83
N ILE A 207 1.06 8.38 -27.59
CA ILE A 207 0.44 7.47 -26.61
C ILE A 207 0.85 6.03 -26.95
N CYS A 208 1.20 5.23 -25.94
CA CYS A 208 1.61 3.85 -26.11
C CYS A 208 0.54 2.86 -25.62
N ILE A 209 0.51 1.66 -26.22
CA ILE A 209 -0.32 0.55 -25.73
C ILE A 209 0.45 -0.14 -24.61
N CYS A 210 -0.07 -0.12 -23.39
CA CYS A 210 0.58 -0.78 -22.25
C CYS A 210 0.33 -2.30 -22.25
N SER A 211 -0.90 -2.73 -22.52
CA SER A 211 -1.27 -4.13 -22.54
C SER A 211 -2.47 -4.41 -23.45
N MET A 212 -2.62 -5.67 -23.84
CA MET A 212 -3.75 -6.19 -24.61
C MET A 212 -4.25 -7.48 -23.96
N GLU A 213 -5.49 -7.49 -23.50
CA GLU A 213 -6.16 -8.66 -22.91
C GLU A 213 -6.96 -9.38 -24.02
N LEU A 214 -6.77 -10.70 -24.11
CA LEU A 214 -7.47 -11.59 -25.02
C LEU A 214 -8.15 -12.69 -24.20
N GLU A 215 -9.43 -12.92 -24.42
CA GLU A 215 -10.20 -13.94 -23.71
C GLU A 215 -10.40 -15.18 -24.59
N ASN A 216 -10.18 -16.37 -24.03
CA ASN A 216 -10.43 -17.65 -24.67
C ASN A 216 -11.04 -18.63 -23.66
N GLY A 217 -12.38 -18.67 -23.59
CA GLY A 217 -13.09 -19.37 -22.53
C GLY A 217 -12.74 -18.77 -21.16
N ASN A 218 -12.34 -19.59 -20.20
CA ASN A 218 -11.94 -19.11 -18.86
C ASN A 218 -10.49 -18.60 -18.79
N ASN A 219 -9.76 -18.56 -19.90
CA ASN A 219 -8.36 -18.15 -19.92
C ASN A 219 -8.22 -16.72 -20.46
N ILE A 220 -7.63 -15.85 -19.64
CA ILE A 220 -7.26 -14.48 -20.03
C ILE A 220 -5.77 -14.47 -20.41
N ILE A 221 -5.47 -14.14 -21.67
CA ILE A 221 -4.12 -13.94 -22.17
C ILE A 221 -3.83 -12.44 -22.20
N ASN A 222 -2.85 -11.99 -21.40
CA ASN A 222 -2.42 -10.61 -21.37
C ASN A 222 -1.08 -10.43 -22.09
N ILE A 223 -1.07 -9.69 -23.20
CA ILE A 223 0.12 -9.31 -23.95
C ILE A 223 0.57 -7.94 -23.46
N LYS A 224 1.65 -7.90 -22.68
CA LYS A 224 2.28 -6.66 -22.22
C LYS A 224 3.28 -6.18 -23.27
N TYR A 225 3.15 -4.93 -23.71
CA TYR A 225 4.18 -4.27 -24.53
C TYR A 225 5.02 -3.46 -23.56
N ASN A 226 6.36 -3.59 -23.64
CA ASN A 226 7.28 -2.96 -22.70
C ASN A 226 6.91 -1.49 -22.43
N SER A 227 6.15 -1.26 -21.36
CA SER A 227 6.22 -0.02 -20.62
C SER A 227 7.55 -0.08 -19.91
N LEU A 228 8.35 0.99 -19.97
CA LEU A 228 9.34 1.25 -18.93
C LEU A 228 8.66 0.96 -17.60
N LEU A 229 9.12 -0.08 -16.89
CA LEU A 229 8.53 -0.44 -15.62
C LEU A 229 8.90 0.71 -14.69
N ASP A 230 7.90 1.50 -14.33
CA ASP A 230 8.05 2.60 -13.39
C ASP A 230 8.63 2.03 -12.08
N LEU A 231 9.86 2.42 -11.75
CA LEU A 231 10.53 2.00 -10.52
C LEU A 231 9.70 2.40 -9.31
N THR A 232 9.01 3.54 -9.37
CA THR A 232 8.06 4.00 -8.34
C THR A 232 6.94 2.99 -8.14
N ARG A 233 6.42 2.41 -9.23
CA ARG A 233 5.40 1.38 -9.18
C ARG A 233 5.93 0.09 -8.58
N LEU A 234 7.13 -0.36 -8.98
CA LEU A 234 7.77 -1.53 -8.37
C LEU A 234 8.02 -1.34 -6.87
N ASP A 235 8.52 -0.17 -6.48
CA ASP A 235 8.76 0.19 -5.08
C ASP A 235 7.47 0.18 -4.28
N ALA A 236 6.36 0.67 -4.85
CA ALA A 236 5.04 0.58 -4.26
C ALA A 236 4.56 -0.88 -4.09
N TYR A 237 4.85 -1.79 -5.04
CA TYR A 237 4.53 -3.21 -4.88
C TYR A 237 5.39 -3.89 -3.83
N VAL A 238 6.70 -3.61 -3.78
CA VAL A 238 7.59 -4.13 -2.73
C VAL A 238 7.08 -3.66 -1.38
N ARG A 239 6.82 -2.34 -1.23
CA ARG A 239 6.26 -1.74 -0.02
C ARG A 239 4.92 -2.34 0.37
N ALA A 240 3.99 -2.51 -0.57
CA ALA A 240 2.69 -3.10 -0.29
C ALA A 240 2.80 -4.57 0.17
N CYS A 241 3.68 -5.36 -0.46
CA CYS A 241 3.93 -6.74 0.00
C CYS A 241 4.51 -6.76 1.42
N ASP A 242 5.41 -5.83 1.70
CA ASP A 242 6.02 -5.64 3.01
C ASP A 242 4.99 -5.21 4.07
N GLU A 243 4.22 -4.16 3.82
CA GLU A 243 3.23 -3.61 4.76
C GLU A 243 2.07 -4.57 5.05
N THR A 244 1.66 -5.35 4.06
CA THR A 244 0.55 -6.30 4.19
C THR A 244 0.97 -7.71 4.60
N LEU A 245 2.27 -7.94 4.81
CA LEU A 245 2.85 -9.23 5.17
C LEU A 245 2.53 -10.33 4.14
N LEU A 246 2.43 -9.96 2.88
CA LEU A 246 2.04 -10.87 1.81
C LEU A 246 3.26 -11.72 1.40
N SER A 247 3.26 -12.98 1.84
CA SER A 247 4.35 -13.92 1.53
C SER A 247 4.66 -14.00 0.04
N HIS A 248 5.91 -14.33 -0.30
CA HIS A 248 6.34 -14.54 -1.68
C HIS A 248 5.42 -15.54 -2.42
N ASP A 249 5.08 -16.68 -1.79
CA ASP A 249 4.14 -17.65 -2.39
C ASP A 249 2.71 -17.10 -2.49
N GLY A 250 2.26 -16.33 -1.48
CA GLY A 250 0.96 -15.67 -1.48
C GLY A 250 0.82 -14.66 -2.63
N TYR A 251 1.81 -13.77 -2.80
CA TYR A 251 1.83 -12.82 -3.90
C TYR A 251 1.98 -13.55 -5.25
N ARG A 252 2.80 -14.59 -5.34
CA ARG A 252 2.94 -15.40 -6.55
C ARG A 252 1.61 -16.01 -7.00
N ARG A 253 0.83 -16.56 -6.06
CA ARG A 253 -0.52 -17.10 -6.34
C ARG A 253 -1.48 -16.00 -6.76
N LEU A 254 -1.44 -14.85 -6.08
CA LEU A 254 -2.29 -13.70 -6.42
C LEU A 254 -1.97 -13.16 -7.82
N ALA A 255 -0.69 -12.95 -8.12
CA ALA A 255 -0.20 -12.48 -9.43
C ALA A 255 -0.33 -13.54 -10.53
N ALA A 256 -0.57 -14.81 -10.19
CA ALA A 256 -0.92 -15.84 -11.16
C ALA A 256 -2.38 -15.70 -11.65
N ILE A 257 -3.28 -15.23 -10.77
CA ILE A 257 -4.71 -15.06 -11.06
C ILE A 257 -4.99 -13.68 -11.67
N GLU A 258 -4.43 -12.61 -11.11
CA GLU A 258 -4.61 -11.23 -11.60
C GLU A 258 -3.50 -10.84 -12.57
N ALA A 259 -3.82 -10.79 -13.87
CA ALA A 259 -2.86 -10.52 -14.93
C ALA A 259 -2.26 -9.09 -14.88
N ARG A 260 -2.95 -8.16 -14.23
CA ARG A 260 -2.53 -6.75 -14.09
C ARG A 260 -1.47 -6.55 -13.00
N LEU A 261 -1.29 -7.52 -12.11
CA LEU A 261 -0.21 -7.47 -11.11
C LEU A 261 1.16 -7.65 -11.77
N ILE A 262 2.17 -7.09 -11.11
CA ILE A 262 3.57 -7.32 -11.46
C ILE A 262 3.91 -8.78 -11.14
N ARG A 263 4.75 -9.40 -11.97
CA ARG A 263 5.16 -10.78 -11.71
C ARG A 263 6.08 -10.82 -10.52
N GLU A 264 5.91 -11.82 -9.67
CA GLU A 264 6.65 -11.99 -8.42
C GLU A 264 8.16 -11.80 -8.62
N TYR A 265 8.79 -12.48 -9.59
CA TYR A 265 10.23 -12.36 -9.82
C TYR A 265 10.74 -10.92 -10.02
N GLN A 266 9.91 -10.00 -10.54
CA GLN A 266 10.27 -8.60 -10.72
C GLN A 266 10.25 -7.85 -9.38
N VAL A 267 9.29 -8.19 -8.51
CA VAL A 267 9.23 -7.68 -7.13
C VAL A 267 10.41 -8.21 -6.33
N ALA A 268 10.76 -9.50 -6.45
CA ALA A 268 11.93 -10.08 -5.81
C ALA A 268 13.25 -9.46 -6.31
N HIS A 269 13.39 -9.27 -7.62
CA HIS A 269 14.57 -8.59 -8.18
C HIS A 269 14.70 -7.16 -7.66
N ARG A 270 13.59 -6.40 -7.64
CA ARG A 270 13.61 -5.04 -7.10
C ARG A 270 13.95 -5.04 -5.61
N ARG A 271 13.46 -6.00 -4.84
CA ARG A 271 13.83 -6.16 -3.42
C ARG A 271 15.34 -6.36 -3.26
N ILE A 272 15.97 -7.19 -4.09
CA ILE A 272 17.43 -7.39 -4.11
C ILE A 272 18.16 -6.09 -4.46
N GLU A 273 17.69 -5.33 -5.45
CA GLU A 273 18.25 -4.01 -5.78
C GLU A 273 18.14 -3.03 -4.62
N ILE A 274 16.97 -2.93 -3.98
CA ILE A 274 16.76 -2.09 -2.79
C ILE A 274 17.72 -2.53 -1.68
N THR A 275 17.86 -3.82 -1.42
CA THR A 275 18.82 -4.32 -0.42
C THR A 275 20.26 -3.93 -0.77
N LYS A 276 20.66 -3.98 -2.03
CA LYS A 276 22.00 -3.50 -2.45
C LYS A 276 22.15 -1.99 -2.24
N LEU A 277 21.14 -1.20 -2.59
CA LEU A 277 21.13 0.25 -2.37
C LEU A 277 21.22 0.58 -0.87
N ILE A 278 20.47 -0.15 -0.03
CA ILE A 278 20.54 -0.03 1.42
C ILE A 278 21.96 -0.39 1.91
N ASN A 279 22.52 -1.51 1.47
CA ASN A 279 23.86 -1.94 1.90
C ASN A 279 24.96 -0.94 1.50
N ASN A 280 24.77 -0.20 0.40
CA ASN A 280 25.68 0.87 0.01
C ASN A 280 25.58 2.11 0.91
N GLN A 281 24.42 2.36 1.53
CA GLN A 281 24.18 3.52 2.40
C GLN A 281 24.39 3.20 3.89
N ILE A 282 24.04 1.98 4.30
CA ILE A 282 24.12 1.46 5.65
C ILE A 282 24.63 0.03 5.53
N ASN A 283 25.88 -0.19 5.93
CA ASN A 283 26.48 -1.52 5.85
C ASN A 283 25.76 -2.49 6.80
N ILE A 284 25.02 -3.46 6.24
CA ILE A 284 24.33 -4.49 7.02
C ILE A 284 25.25 -5.71 7.15
N GLY A 285 25.87 -5.86 8.32
CA GLY A 285 26.62 -7.06 8.66
C GLY A 285 25.73 -8.27 8.93
N THR A 286 26.11 -9.44 8.41
CA THR A 286 25.50 -10.73 8.80
C THR A 286 26.48 -11.52 9.67
N PHE A 287 26.00 -12.11 10.76
CA PHE A 287 26.82 -12.94 11.65
C PHE A 287 26.18 -14.31 11.87
N ASN A 288 27.00 -15.30 12.22
CA ASN A 288 26.54 -16.66 12.47
C ASN A 288 26.63 -16.99 13.97
N LEU A 289 25.49 -17.28 14.61
CA LEU A 289 25.43 -17.60 16.04
C LEU A 289 26.14 -18.92 16.43
N ASP A 290 26.32 -19.83 15.47
CA ASP A 290 26.84 -21.19 15.68
C ASP A 290 28.35 -21.31 15.45
N LYS A 291 28.98 -20.33 14.80
CA LYS A 291 30.45 -20.29 14.65
C LYS A 291 31.11 -19.69 15.90
N GLY A 292 32.25 -20.27 16.31
CA GLY A 292 33.09 -19.73 17.39
C GLY A 292 33.56 -18.31 17.06
N LEU A 293 33.69 -17.47 18.10
CA LEU A 293 33.96 -16.03 17.98
C LEU A 293 35.29 -15.73 17.25
N ASP A 294 36.28 -16.62 17.36
CA ASP A 294 37.62 -16.45 16.76
C ASP A 294 37.68 -16.69 15.24
N GLN A 295 36.55 -17.04 14.61
CA GLN A 295 36.45 -17.29 13.16
C GLN A 295 35.49 -16.32 12.45
N GLN A 296 35.00 -15.29 13.15
CA GLN A 296 34.21 -14.24 12.54
C GLN A 296 35.16 -13.09 12.21
N SER A 297 35.26 -12.71 10.94
CA SER A 297 35.88 -11.45 10.56
C SER A 297 35.12 -10.35 11.31
N ILE A 298 35.83 -9.68 12.22
CA ILE A 298 35.43 -8.36 12.71
C ILE A 298 35.14 -7.56 11.44
N LEU A 299 33.98 -6.91 11.37
CA LEU A 299 33.56 -6.10 10.22
C LEU A 299 34.76 -5.25 9.80
N ASP A 300 35.27 -5.48 8.59
CA ASP A 300 36.41 -4.74 8.06
C ASP A 300 36.00 -3.25 7.98
N ASP A 301 36.60 -2.41 8.84
CA ASP A 301 36.43 -0.96 8.92
C ASP A 301 37.22 -0.22 7.80
N ASP A 302 37.27 -0.79 6.59
CA ASP A 302 38.09 -0.27 5.47
C ASP A 302 37.25 0.39 4.35
N ASP A 303 36.21 1.15 4.71
CA ASP A 303 35.56 2.09 3.78
C ASP A 303 35.52 3.51 4.39
N GLU A 304 36.15 4.46 3.69
CA GLU A 304 36.09 5.90 4.00
C GLU A 304 34.63 6.37 4.18
N PRO A 305 34.37 7.30 5.12
CA PRO A 305 33.01 7.79 5.36
C PRO A 305 32.53 8.62 4.16
N GLN A 306 31.77 7.99 3.26
CA GLN A 306 30.92 8.73 2.33
C GLN A 306 29.81 9.38 3.14
N GLY A 307 29.83 10.73 3.16
CA GLY A 307 28.84 11.54 3.87
C GLY A 307 27.41 11.11 3.54
N ASN A 308 26.70 10.65 4.57
CA ASN A 308 25.28 10.34 4.50
C ASN A 308 24.49 11.66 4.36
N PRO A 309 23.66 11.86 3.32
CA PRO A 309 22.89 13.10 3.18
C PRO A 309 21.72 13.18 4.17
N ASP A 310 21.26 12.04 4.69
CA ASP A 310 20.21 11.97 5.70
C ASP A 310 20.86 11.75 7.07
N GLY A 311 21.46 12.82 7.59
CA GLY A 311 21.75 12.91 9.01
C GLY A 311 20.44 12.72 9.79
N ILE A 312 20.50 11.99 10.90
CA ILE A 312 19.42 12.01 11.89
C ILE A 312 19.24 13.49 12.27
N ILE A 313 18.17 14.12 11.78
CA ILE A 313 17.84 15.49 12.12
C ILE A 313 17.34 15.46 13.55
N VAL A 314 18.25 15.63 14.49
CA VAL A 314 17.90 16.04 15.85
C VAL A 314 17.39 17.47 15.70
N ASP A 315 16.16 17.72 16.13
CA ASP A 315 15.55 19.05 16.06
C ASP A 315 16.48 20.03 16.82
N GLU A 316 17.09 20.97 16.09
CA GLU A 316 18.12 21.91 16.61
C GLU A 316 17.59 22.77 17.79
N GLN A 317 16.27 22.73 18.05
CA GLN A 317 15.64 23.45 19.15
C GLN A 317 15.79 22.79 20.53
N GLU A 318 16.19 21.51 20.66
CA GLU A 318 16.23 20.84 21.97
C GLU A 318 17.62 20.43 22.50
N VAL A 319 18.66 20.41 21.67
CA VAL A 319 20.00 19.96 22.07
C VAL A 319 21.04 21.02 21.67
N GLY A 320 21.70 21.63 22.65
CA GLY A 320 22.77 22.60 22.42
C GLY A 320 24.05 21.94 21.93
N ASN A 321 24.88 22.68 21.18
CA ASN A 321 26.17 22.19 20.71
C ASN A 321 27.03 21.70 21.90
N GLY A 322 27.43 20.42 21.87
CA GLY A 322 28.27 19.79 22.90
C GLY A 322 27.50 19.16 24.06
N ASP A 323 26.17 19.11 24.00
CA ASP A 323 25.36 18.37 24.98
C ASP A 323 25.63 16.86 24.92
N THR A 324 25.36 16.17 26.02
CA THR A 324 25.48 14.70 26.07
C THR A 324 24.31 14.04 25.33
N ILE A 325 24.62 13.14 24.42
CA ILE A 325 23.66 12.26 23.76
C ILE A 325 23.35 11.08 24.68
N ASN A 326 22.08 10.97 25.09
CA ASN A 326 21.59 9.92 25.96
C ASN A 326 21.01 8.77 25.12
N LEU A 327 21.74 7.66 25.03
CA LEU A 327 21.34 6.47 24.26
C LEU A 327 20.71 5.42 25.17
N LYS A 328 19.43 5.11 24.97
CA LYS A 328 18.76 3.98 25.64
C LYS A 328 18.88 2.74 24.78
N LEU A 329 19.55 1.71 25.29
CA LEU A 329 19.50 0.35 24.75
C LEU A 329 18.28 -0.40 25.30
N SER A 330 17.65 -1.20 24.43
CA SER A 330 16.55 -2.08 24.79
C SER A 330 16.58 -3.35 23.95
N GLY A 331 15.80 -4.35 24.34
CA GLY A 331 15.67 -5.55 23.53
C GLY A 331 14.46 -6.37 23.92
N ASP A 332 13.85 -7.00 22.93
CA ASP A 332 12.59 -7.73 23.07
C ASP A 332 12.67 -9.08 22.34
N GLY A 333 12.23 -10.13 23.03
CA GLY A 333 12.18 -11.48 22.53
C GLY A 333 10.75 -11.86 22.13
N ARG A 334 10.53 -12.21 20.86
CA ARG A 334 9.22 -12.62 20.36
C ARG A 334 9.24 -14.00 19.71
N ASN A 335 8.23 -14.79 20.03
CA ASN A 335 7.94 -16.02 19.30
C ASN A 335 7.19 -15.65 18.02
N VAL A 336 7.74 -16.03 16.88
CA VAL A 336 7.14 -15.78 15.57
C VAL A 336 6.72 -17.13 14.98
N GLY A 337 5.40 -17.30 14.80
CA GLY A 337 4.81 -18.59 14.46
C GLY A 337 4.94 -19.65 15.57
N ARG A 338 4.80 -20.93 15.21
CA ARG A 338 4.84 -22.06 16.18
C ARG A 338 6.25 -22.56 16.52
N LYS A 339 7.31 -22.08 15.86
CA LYS A 339 8.64 -22.75 15.91
C LYS A 339 9.88 -21.84 16.00
N GLN A 340 9.80 -20.54 15.71
CA GLN A 340 11.01 -19.70 15.65
C GLN A 340 10.92 -18.51 16.59
N ASN A 341 11.87 -18.46 17.53
CA ASN A 341 12.03 -17.32 18.42
C ASN A 341 12.97 -16.33 17.75
N HIS A 342 12.65 -15.06 17.87
CA HIS A 342 13.50 -13.99 17.40
C HIS A 342 13.72 -13.00 18.54
N VAL A 343 14.86 -12.33 18.50
CA VAL A 343 15.19 -11.29 19.46
C VAL A 343 15.70 -10.09 18.69
N MET A 344 15.19 -8.92 19.05
CA MET A 344 15.60 -7.65 18.49
C MET A 344 16.22 -6.81 19.60
N LEU A 345 17.35 -6.17 19.29
CA LEU A 345 17.98 -5.16 20.13
C LEU A 345 17.87 -3.82 19.41
N THR A 346 17.45 -2.79 20.15
CA THR A 346 17.27 -1.43 19.63
C THR A 346 17.98 -0.41 20.50
N PHE A 347 18.19 0.78 19.93
CA PHE A 347 18.43 1.99 20.69
C PHE A 347 17.45 3.10 20.32
N CYS A 348 17.33 4.10 21.20
CA CYS A 348 16.70 5.37 20.89
C CYS A 348 17.46 6.53 21.54
N LEU A 349 17.28 7.73 20.98
CA LEU A 349 17.86 8.97 21.47
C LEU A 349 16.92 9.58 22.51
N LEU A 350 17.23 9.45 23.80
CA LEU A 350 16.39 9.97 24.88
C LEU A 350 16.25 11.51 24.84
N ASN A 351 17.17 12.19 24.17
CA ASN A 351 17.12 13.62 23.91
C ASN A 351 15.87 14.02 23.09
N GLU A 352 15.29 13.11 22.29
CA GLU A 352 14.05 13.36 21.53
C GLU A 352 12.77 13.23 22.40
N LYS A 353 12.92 13.01 23.71
CA LYS A 353 11.83 13.00 24.70
C LYS A 353 10.66 12.09 24.31
N ASP A 354 9.48 12.66 24.06
CA ASP A 354 8.26 11.89 23.77
C ASP A 354 8.30 11.17 22.41
N GLU A 355 9.18 11.60 21.49
CA GLU A 355 9.34 10.96 20.19
C GLU A 355 9.85 9.51 20.32
N VAL A 356 10.61 9.19 21.38
CA VAL A 356 11.09 7.83 21.63
C VAL A 356 9.97 6.80 21.89
N LEU A 357 8.75 7.28 22.17
CA LEU A 357 7.54 6.46 22.33
C LEU A 357 6.92 6.06 20.99
N LYS A 358 7.40 6.60 19.87
CA LYS A 358 7.02 6.21 18.52
C LYS A 358 7.91 5.04 18.05
N PRO A 359 7.34 4.02 17.38
CA PRO A 359 8.13 2.89 16.87
C PRO A 359 9.23 3.30 15.90
N ASP A 360 9.07 4.40 15.15
CA ASP A 360 10.04 4.81 14.14
C ASP A 360 11.38 5.26 14.75
N HIS A 361 11.34 5.83 15.96
CA HIS A 361 12.49 6.31 16.73
C HIS A 361 13.22 5.21 17.54
N GLN A 362 12.83 3.94 17.35
CA GLN A 362 13.49 2.79 17.99
C GLN A 362 14.45 2.10 16.99
N TYR A 363 15.66 2.61 16.81
CA TYR A 363 16.60 2.15 15.81
C TYR A 363 17.13 0.74 16.12
N CYS A 364 17.05 -0.19 15.17
CA CYS A 364 17.46 -1.58 15.38
C CYS A 364 18.97 -1.72 15.20
N ILE A 365 19.64 -2.30 16.20
CA ILE A 365 21.07 -2.61 16.16
C ILE A 365 21.28 -4.04 15.69
N CYS A 366 20.49 -4.97 16.24
CA CYS A 366 20.69 -6.38 16.00
C CYS A 366 19.35 -7.09 15.95
N LEU A 367 19.22 -7.99 14.99
CA LEU A 367 18.10 -8.91 14.90
C LEU A 367 18.64 -10.31 14.67
N TYR A 368 18.22 -11.27 15.50
CA TYR A 368 18.65 -12.66 15.35
C TYR A 368 17.53 -13.66 15.61
N VAL A 369 17.65 -14.82 14.95
CA VAL A 369 16.81 -15.99 15.20
C VAL A 369 17.44 -16.78 16.35
N GLY A 370 16.74 -16.90 17.46
CA GLY A 370 17.26 -17.55 18.65
C GLY A 370 16.41 -17.30 19.89
N LYS A 371 16.77 -17.96 20.98
CA LYS A 371 16.11 -17.76 22.27
C LYS A 371 16.74 -16.56 22.97
N GLU A 372 15.89 -15.73 23.57
CA GLU A 372 16.30 -14.68 24.51
C GLU A 372 16.83 -15.35 25.79
N LYS A 373 18.12 -15.67 25.78
CA LYS A 373 18.87 -16.30 26.86
C LYS A 373 20.24 -15.63 26.96
N TYR A 374 20.78 -15.64 28.18
CA TYR A 374 22.10 -15.10 28.47
C TYR A 374 23.17 -15.54 27.46
N GLU A 375 23.30 -16.83 27.14
CA GLU A 375 24.40 -17.34 26.33
C GLU A 375 24.39 -16.77 24.91
N THR A 376 23.20 -16.64 24.32
CA THR A 376 23.02 -16.06 22.99
C THR A 376 23.20 -14.54 23.03
N LEU A 377 22.63 -13.87 24.03
CA LEU A 377 22.79 -12.43 24.21
C LEU A 377 24.25 -12.05 24.49
N ALA A 378 25.02 -12.89 25.18
CA ALA A 378 26.44 -12.67 25.43
C ALA A 378 27.27 -12.70 24.14
N LYS A 379 26.99 -13.66 23.25
CA LYS A 379 27.60 -13.70 21.91
C LYS A 379 27.27 -12.43 21.11
N VAL A 380 26.01 -12.03 21.12
CA VAL A 380 25.53 -10.85 20.41
C VAL A 380 26.13 -9.57 20.98
N GLY A 381 26.12 -9.41 22.30
CA GLY A 381 26.72 -8.25 22.98
C GLY A 381 28.22 -8.13 22.77
N HIS A 382 28.91 -9.25 22.52
CA HIS A 382 30.33 -9.23 22.17
C HIS A 382 30.61 -8.54 20.82
N LEU A 383 29.71 -8.68 19.84
CA LEU A 383 29.88 -8.14 18.48
C LEU A 383 30.09 -6.63 18.46
N PHE A 384 29.37 -5.91 19.33
CA PHE A 384 29.41 -4.45 19.39
C PHE A 384 30.01 -3.94 20.71
N LYS A 385 30.68 -4.81 21.49
CA LYS A 385 31.28 -4.42 22.78
C LYS A 385 32.32 -3.32 22.62
N LEU A 386 33.23 -3.46 21.65
CA LEU A 386 34.29 -2.48 21.41
C LEU A 386 33.71 -1.16 20.90
N GLN A 387 32.75 -1.21 20.00
CA GLN A 387 32.05 -0.02 19.48
C GLN A 387 31.31 0.74 20.59
N LEU A 388 30.63 0.05 21.51
CA LEU A 388 29.98 0.70 22.66
C LEU A 388 30.99 1.33 23.63
N LEU A 389 32.14 0.69 23.83
CA LEU A 389 33.21 1.25 24.66
C LEU A 389 33.81 2.50 24.03
N ASP A 390 34.13 2.44 22.73
CA ASP A 390 34.64 3.57 21.97
C ASP A 390 33.66 4.74 22.00
N LEU A 391 32.37 4.51 21.75
CA LEU A 391 31.33 5.55 21.84
C LEU A 391 31.24 6.16 23.24
N GLN A 392 31.39 5.36 24.31
CA GLN A 392 31.38 5.89 25.68
C GLN A 392 32.62 6.74 25.99
N GLU A 393 33.80 6.32 25.55
CA GLU A 393 35.07 6.97 25.87
C GLU A 393 35.31 8.20 24.99
N ASN A 394 35.00 8.09 23.70
CA ASN A 394 35.36 9.06 22.68
C ASN A 394 34.17 9.87 22.15
N GLY A 395 32.92 9.46 22.40
CA GLY A 395 31.74 10.14 21.86
C GLY A 395 31.67 10.07 20.33
N ILE A 396 31.00 11.04 19.71
CA ILE A 396 30.96 11.18 18.24
C ILE A 396 31.28 12.61 17.80
N TYR A 397 31.86 12.76 16.61
CA TYR A 397 32.07 14.06 15.98
C TYR A 397 31.13 14.22 14.79
N VAL A 398 30.29 15.25 14.82
CA VAL A 398 29.36 15.58 13.73
C VAL A 398 29.54 17.05 13.40
N ASN A 399 29.85 17.37 12.13
CA ASN A 399 30.06 18.73 11.65
C ASN A 399 31.09 19.54 12.48
N GLY A 400 32.13 18.87 12.98
CA GLY A 400 33.17 19.49 13.82
C GLY A 400 32.79 19.72 15.29
N VAL A 401 31.57 19.34 15.70
CA VAL A 401 31.12 19.39 17.09
C VAL A 401 31.31 18.01 17.73
N HIS A 402 31.92 17.99 18.92
CA HIS A 402 32.05 16.78 19.73
C HIS A 402 30.79 16.56 20.57
N TRP A 403 30.29 15.33 20.56
CA TRP A 403 29.10 14.91 21.29
C TRP A 403 29.44 13.75 22.24
N PRO A 404 29.51 14.00 23.55
CA PRO A 404 29.67 12.94 24.54
C PRO A 404 28.45 12.00 24.54
N ILE A 405 28.65 10.72 24.86
CA ILE A 405 27.57 9.72 24.90
C ILE A 405 27.40 9.16 26.32
N GLU A 406 26.15 9.11 26.78
CA GLU A 406 25.76 8.37 27.98
C GLU A 406 24.77 7.26 27.65
N PHE A 407 25.10 6.04 28.05
CA PHE A 407 24.25 4.88 27.85
C PHE A 407 23.29 4.63 29.01
N PHE A 408 22.07 4.24 28.65
CA PHE A 408 21.03 3.74 29.53
C PHE A 408 20.52 2.40 29.00
N LEU A 409 19.92 1.61 29.89
CA LEU A 409 19.29 0.36 29.52
C LEU A 409 17.94 0.22 30.20
N SER A 410 16.91 -0.10 29.42
CA SER A 410 15.59 -0.41 29.95
C SER A 410 14.90 -1.41 29.06
N SER A 411 14.38 -2.47 29.66
CA SER A 411 13.57 -3.47 28.98
C SER A 411 12.70 -4.22 29.99
N ASP A 412 11.91 -5.17 29.49
CA ASP A 412 11.16 -6.10 30.32
C ASP A 412 12.09 -6.83 31.31
N TRP A 413 11.49 -7.24 32.43
CA TRP A 413 12.20 -7.78 33.58
C TRP A 413 13.06 -8.99 33.21
N LYS A 414 12.59 -9.88 32.32
CA LYS A 414 13.32 -11.08 31.92
C LYS A 414 14.57 -10.72 31.11
N PHE A 415 14.46 -9.79 30.17
CA PHE A 415 15.60 -9.29 29.41
C PHE A 415 16.65 -8.66 30.35
N MET A 416 16.21 -7.88 31.34
CA MET A 416 17.09 -7.27 32.35
C MET A 416 17.91 -8.31 33.13
N TYR A 417 17.34 -9.44 33.57
CA TYR A 417 18.14 -10.50 34.23
C TYR A 417 19.22 -11.05 33.33
N ASN A 418 18.87 -11.30 32.06
CA ASN A 418 19.82 -11.84 31.10
C ASN A 418 20.97 -10.86 30.90
N VAL A 419 20.69 -9.57 30.74
CA VAL A 419 21.75 -8.56 30.55
C VAL A 419 22.60 -8.37 31.80
N MET A 420 21.98 -8.38 32.99
CA MET A 420 22.68 -8.15 34.25
C MET A 420 23.38 -9.41 34.81
N GLY A 421 23.19 -10.57 34.18
CA GLY A 421 23.78 -11.83 34.63
C GLY A 421 23.20 -12.35 35.96
N LEU A 422 21.96 -11.99 36.26
CA LEU A 422 21.26 -12.29 37.51
C LEU A 422 20.44 -13.59 37.42
N ASN A 423 20.16 -14.21 38.56
CA ASN A 423 19.30 -15.41 38.68
C ASN A 423 17.82 -15.13 38.45
N ALA A 424 17.02 -16.17 38.20
CA ALA A 424 15.59 -16.05 37.94
C ALA A 424 14.79 -15.18 38.95
N PRO A 425 13.65 -14.59 38.54
CA PRO A 425 12.82 -13.70 39.37
C PRO A 425 12.25 -14.32 40.66
N ASN A 426 12.25 -15.65 40.77
CA ASN A 426 11.80 -16.40 41.94
C ASN A 426 12.94 -16.71 42.93
N SER A 427 14.13 -16.13 42.73
CA SER A 427 15.25 -16.29 43.63
C SER A 427 15.02 -15.60 44.98
N LYS A 428 15.78 -16.01 46.01
CA LYS A 428 15.73 -15.40 47.35
C LYS A 428 15.97 -13.89 47.27
N TYR A 429 16.97 -13.47 46.49
CA TYR A 429 17.31 -12.09 46.20
C TYR A 429 16.79 -11.69 44.83
N PHE A 430 15.50 -11.42 44.76
CA PHE A 430 14.79 -11.22 43.50
C PHE A 430 15.10 -9.88 42.84
N CYS A 431 15.37 -8.80 43.58
CA CYS A 431 15.37 -7.45 43.01
C CYS A 431 16.56 -7.20 42.08
N LEU A 432 16.35 -6.47 40.98
CA LEU A 432 17.42 -6.04 40.07
C LEU A 432 18.36 -5.00 40.71
N TYR A 433 17.86 -4.26 41.72
CA TYR A 433 18.48 -3.02 42.22
C TYR A 433 18.90 -3.09 43.69
N CYS A 434 18.62 -4.19 44.39
CA CYS A 434 18.98 -4.32 45.80
C CYS A 434 19.05 -5.79 46.22
N GLU A 435 19.54 -6.03 47.44
CA GLU A 435 19.67 -7.36 48.04
C GLU A 435 18.51 -7.67 49.00
N CYS A 436 17.31 -7.16 48.69
CA CYS A 436 16.11 -7.47 49.45
C CYS A 436 15.74 -8.96 49.30
N GLU A 437 15.49 -9.61 50.43
CA GLU A 437 14.99 -10.99 50.44
C GLU A 437 13.48 -11.04 50.13
N SER A 438 13.07 -12.07 49.39
CA SER A 438 11.68 -12.25 48.94
C SER A 438 10.63 -12.27 50.07
N ASN A 439 10.99 -12.69 51.28
CA ASN A 439 10.10 -12.74 52.45
C ASN A 439 9.87 -11.38 53.13
N ILE A 440 10.76 -10.41 52.94
CA ILE A 440 10.69 -9.07 53.55
C ILE A 440 10.37 -7.97 52.51
N ARG A 441 10.11 -8.34 51.26
CA ARG A 441 9.82 -7.40 50.16
C ARG A 441 8.67 -6.42 50.40
N TRP A 442 7.74 -6.79 51.27
CA TRP A 442 6.58 -5.99 51.66
C TRP A 442 6.89 -4.93 52.72
N ASP A 443 8.03 -5.04 53.43
CA ASP A 443 8.36 -4.16 54.56
C ASP A 443 8.92 -2.83 54.06
N MET A 444 8.11 -1.77 54.16
CA MET A 444 8.48 -0.44 53.70
C MET A 444 9.23 0.38 54.76
N ASN A 445 9.47 -0.17 55.96
CA ASN A 445 10.32 0.45 56.97
C ASN A 445 11.80 0.25 56.66
N LEU A 446 12.12 -0.81 55.91
CA LEU A 446 13.47 -1.07 55.42
C LEU A 446 13.75 -0.18 54.21
N LYS A 447 14.97 0.35 54.14
CA LYS A 447 15.45 1.14 53.02
C LYS A 447 16.40 0.32 52.17
N TRP A 448 16.15 0.29 50.88
CA TRP A 448 16.94 -0.45 49.91
C TRP A 448 17.47 0.52 48.85
N PRO A 449 18.68 1.10 49.02
CA PRO A 449 19.25 1.99 48.01
C PRO A 449 19.56 1.22 46.72
N ILE A 450 19.58 1.92 45.58
CA ILE A 450 19.95 1.35 44.29
C ILE A 450 21.43 0.93 44.31
N ASN A 451 21.66 -0.37 44.44
CA ASN A 451 22.96 -1.02 44.44
C ASN A 451 22.97 -2.21 43.47
N LYS A 452 24.15 -2.77 43.19
CA LYS A 452 24.25 -4.03 42.44
C LYS A 452 23.81 -5.18 43.36
N ASN A 453 22.85 -6.00 42.92
CA ASN A 453 22.50 -7.24 43.62
C ASN A 453 23.60 -8.28 43.39
N THR A 454 24.56 -8.36 44.31
CA THR A 454 25.69 -9.28 44.19
C THR A 454 25.30 -10.71 44.59
N GLN A 455 24.35 -10.85 45.51
CA GLN A 455 23.88 -12.15 46.00
C GLN A 455 23.20 -13.02 44.93
N SER A 456 22.54 -12.40 43.95
CA SER A 456 21.91 -13.11 42.82
C SER A 456 22.74 -13.16 41.55
N LYS A 457 23.94 -12.58 41.54
CA LYS A 457 24.81 -12.54 40.35
C LYS A 457 25.46 -13.90 40.13
N LYS A 458 25.25 -14.48 38.95
CA LYS A 458 25.90 -15.74 38.53
C LYS A 458 26.81 -15.58 37.32
N LYS A 459 26.58 -14.54 36.53
CA LYS A 459 27.28 -14.32 35.28
C LYS A 459 27.73 -12.85 35.18
N PRO A 460 28.73 -12.53 34.35
CA PRO A 460 29.10 -11.16 34.05
C PRO A 460 27.93 -10.35 33.49
N GLU A 461 27.99 -9.03 33.65
CA GLU A 461 27.06 -8.13 32.97
C GLU A 461 27.45 -8.05 31.49
N LEU A 462 26.47 -8.05 30.60
CA LEU A 462 26.71 -8.01 29.15
C LEU A 462 27.16 -6.62 28.67
N PHE A 463 26.71 -5.56 29.33
CA PHE A 463 27.05 -4.16 29.01
C PHE A 463 27.68 -3.47 30.23
N PRO A 464 28.94 -3.79 30.58
CA PRO A 464 29.62 -3.19 31.73
C PRO A 464 29.86 -1.68 31.58
N VAL A 465 29.81 -1.18 30.34
CA VAL A 465 29.83 0.24 29.95
C VAL A 465 28.68 1.03 30.60
N ILE A 466 27.54 0.37 30.90
CA ILE A 466 26.35 1.02 31.47
C ILE A 466 26.45 1.00 32.99
N LYS A 467 26.34 2.17 33.62
CA LYS A 467 26.34 2.31 35.08
C LYS A 467 25.07 1.72 35.68
N GLN A 468 25.16 1.15 36.90
CA GLN A 468 24.00 0.54 37.59
C GLN A 468 22.79 1.48 37.68
N LYS A 469 23.02 2.77 37.96
CA LYS A 469 21.97 3.80 38.05
C LYS A 469 21.28 4.09 36.71
N ASN A 470 21.85 3.64 35.59
CA ASN A 470 21.31 3.83 34.25
C ASN A 470 20.57 2.57 33.74
N TYR A 471 20.42 1.52 34.57
CA TYR A 471 19.50 0.41 34.32
C TYR A 471 18.10 0.79 34.82
N ILE A 472 17.31 1.46 33.99
CA ILE A 472 16.06 2.08 34.40
C ILE A 472 14.90 1.06 34.33
N PRO A 473 14.02 0.99 35.35
CA PRO A 473 12.83 0.15 35.31
C PRO A 473 11.93 0.49 34.12
N ASP A 474 11.38 -0.54 33.46
CA ASP A 474 10.43 -0.30 32.38
C ASP A 474 9.07 0.16 32.90
N GLU A 475 8.67 1.34 32.44
CA GLU A 475 7.43 2.03 32.79
C GLU A 475 6.18 1.24 32.38
N LEU A 476 6.19 0.60 31.21
CA LEU A 476 5.03 -0.15 30.72
C LEU A 476 4.80 -1.40 31.58
N HIS A 477 5.84 -2.20 31.81
CA HIS A 477 5.72 -3.45 32.56
C HIS A 477 5.39 -3.22 34.03
N LEU A 478 5.77 -2.08 34.63
CA LEU A 478 5.27 -1.66 35.95
C LEU A 478 3.74 -1.57 35.97
N LEU A 479 3.14 -0.89 34.97
CA LEU A 479 1.67 -0.86 34.82
C LEU A 479 1.10 -2.26 34.65
N LEU A 480 1.59 -3.01 33.66
CA LEU A 480 0.98 -4.27 33.27
C LEU A 480 0.95 -5.26 34.44
N ARG A 481 2.09 -5.44 35.10
CA ARG A 481 2.29 -6.47 36.13
C ARG A 481 1.66 -6.12 37.45
N ILE A 482 1.69 -4.86 37.88
CA ILE A 482 0.99 -4.46 39.11
C ILE A 482 -0.53 -4.52 38.89
N SER A 483 -1.03 -4.11 37.73
CA SER A 483 -2.44 -4.26 37.40
C SER A 483 -2.88 -5.72 37.37
N ASP A 484 -2.05 -6.63 36.83
CA ASP A 484 -2.34 -8.07 36.83
C ASP A 484 -2.55 -8.58 38.25
N VAL A 485 -1.68 -8.21 39.19
CA VAL A 485 -1.76 -8.61 40.60
C VAL A 485 -3.04 -8.08 41.25
N LEU A 486 -3.36 -6.79 41.05
CA LEU A 486 -4.57 -6.19 41.59
C LEU A 486 -5.84 -6.88 41.07
N MET A 487 -5.88 -7.22 39.79
CA MET A 487 -7.00 -7.92 39.17
C MET A 487 -7.07 -9.38 39.61
N GLU A 488 -5.95 -10.10 39.65
CA GLU A 488 -5.86 -11.49 40.10
C GLU A 488 -6.34 -11.62 41.55
N CYS A 489 -5.87 -10.75 42.45
CA CYS A 489 -6.31 -10.71 43.84
C CYS A 489 -7.83 -10.49 43.95
N PHE A 490 -8.37 -9.54 43.19
CA PHE A 490 -9.81 -9.25 43.17
C PHE A 490 -10.63 -10.42 42.60
N PHE A 491 -10.24 -10.99 41.47
CA PHE A 491 -10.95 -12.11 40.85
C PHE A 491 -10.87 -13.38 41.70
N ASN A 492 -9.75 -13.64 42.36
CA ASN A 492 -9.63 -14.76 43.30
C ASN A 492 -10.60 -14.64 44.47
N ASP A 493 -10.94 -13.43 44.92
CA ASP A 493 -11.99 -13.25 45.92
C ASP A 493 -13.39 -13.57 45.38
N LEU A 494 -13.63 -13.24 44.11
CA LEU A 494 -14.91 -13.50 43.46
C LEU A 494 -15.08 -14.97 43.07
N PHE A 495 -14.03 -15.66 42.65
CA PHE A 495 -14.06 -17.09 42.31
C PHE A 495 -14.43 -17.97 43.51
N LYS A 496 -14.21 -17.49 44.75
CA LYS A 496 -14.63 -18.18 45.98
C LYS A 496 -16.15 -18.13 46.19
N LYS A 497 -16.87 -17.24 45.50
CA LYS A 497 -18.33 -17.10 45.63
C LYS A 497 -19.04 -18.15 44.80
N LYS A 498 -20.01 -18.86 45.41
CA LYS A 498 -20.80 -19.91 44.74
C LYS A 498 -21.57 -19.41 43.51
N GLU A 499 -21.95 -18.14 43.51
CA GLU A 499 -22.70 -17.48 42.45
C GLU A 499 -21.82 -16.94 41.31
N PHE A 500 -20.50 -17.16 41.36
CA PHE A 500 -19.57 -16.60 40.38
C PHE A 500 -19.94 -16.95 38.93
N GLU A 501 -20.00 -18.24 38.62
CA GLU A 501 -20.23 -18.74 37.26
C GLU A 501 -21.63 -18.40 36.75
N ARG A 502 -22.62 -18.33 37.64
CA ARG A 502 -24.03 -18.12 37.27
C ARG A 502 -24.42 -16.66 37.09
N VAL A 503 -23.81 -15.75 37.86
CA VAL A 503 -24.26 -14.35 37.96
C VAL A 503 -23.11 -13.37 37.81
N ILE A 504 -22.09 -13.46 38.67
CA ILE A 504 -21.03 -12.44 38.76
C ILE A 504 -20.22 -12.37 37.47
N LYS A 505 -19.88 -13.52 36.87
CA LYS A 505 -19.14 -13.61 35.60
C LYS A 505 -19.75 -12.69 34.54
N SER A 506 -21.04 -12.87 34.23
CA SER A 506 -21.74 -12.07 33.22
C SER A 506 -21.82 -10.59 33.57
N GLN A 507 -21.99 -10.26 34.86
CA GLN A 507 -22.06 -8.87 35.31
C GLN A 507 -20.72 -8.15 35.16
N ILE A 508 -19.60 -8.84 35.44
CA ILE A 508 -18.26 -8.28 35.23
C ILE A 508 -18.01 -8.06 33.74
N GLU A 509 -18.30 -9.04 32.89
CA GLU A 509 -18.12 -8.93 31.44
C GLU A 509 -18.94 -7.76 30.86
N GLN A 510 -20.19 -7.59 31.30
CA GLN A 510 -21.02 -6.43 30.95
C GLN A 510 -20.45 -5.10 31.46
N THR A 511 -19.93 -5.09 32.69
CA THR A 511 -19.33 -3.88 33.29
C THR A 511 -18.06 -3.47 32.55
N MET A 512 -17.18 -4.43 32.22
CA MET A 512 -16.00 -4.20 31.38
C MET A 512 -16.39 -3.65 30.01
N LYS A 513 -17.43 -4.22 29.39
CA LYS A 513 -17.97 -3.71 28.12
C LYS A 513 -18.48 -2.27 28.24
N SER A 514 -19.12 -1.92 29.36
CA SER A 514 -19.65 -0.57 29.58
C SER A 514 -18.54 0.50 29.66
N ILE A 515 -17.35 0.13 30.14
CA ILE A 515 -16.15 0.98 30.14
C ILE A 515 -15.30 0.83 28.86
N GLN A 516 -15.88 0.26 27.79
CA GLN A 516 -15.22 0.05 26.49
C GLN A 516 -13.95 -0.81 26.57
N VAL A 517 -14.01 -1.90 27.35
CA VAL A 517 -12.95 -2.92 27.45
C VAL A 517 -13.54 -4.27 27.03
N TYR A 518 -12.92 -4.92 26.06
CA TYR A 518 -13.26 -6.31 25.72
C TYR A 518 -12.65 -7.25 26.75
N PHE A 519 -13.48 -8.06 27.40
CA PHE A 519 -13.05 -8.92 28.50
C PHE A 519 -14.02 -10.10 28.65
N GLU A 520 -13.45 -11.30 28.70
CA GLU A 520 -14.20 -12.54 28.91
C GLU A 520 -13.44 -13.47 29.86
N PHE A 521 -14.19 -14.20 30.68
CA PHE A 521 -13.65 -15.32 31.46
C PHE A 521 -13.80 -16.63 30.70
N PHE A 522 -12.77 -17.45 30.75
CA PHE A 522 -12.75 -18.80 30.18
C PHE A 522 -12.10 -19.79 31.15
N LYS A 523 -12.31 -21.10 30.92
CA LYS A 523 -11.61 -22.15 31.68
C LYS A 523 -10.37 -22.57 30.90
N SER A 524 -9.21 -22.52 31.56
CA SER A 524 -7.95 -23.09 31.05
C SER A 524 -8.05 -24.62 30.94
N GLN A 525 -7.07 -25.25 30.27
CA GLN A 525 -7.03 -26.73 30.11
C GLN A 525 -7.06 -27.49 31.45
N GLY A 526 -6.68 -26.86 32.56
CA GLY A 526 -6.75 -27.43 33.91
C GLY A 526 -8.05 -27.14 34.67
N GLY A 527 -9.08 -26.61 34.01
CA GLY A 527 -10.37 -26.29 34.62
C GLY A 527 -10.39 -25.05 35.53
N LYS A 528 -9.24 -24.37 35.68
CA LYS A 528 -9.15 -23.09 36.40
C LYS A 528 -9.68 -21.94 35.55
N TRP A 529 -10.38 -21.02 36.19
CA TRP A 529 -10.78 -19.76 35.56
C TRP A 529 -9.57 -18.94 35.18
N ASP A 530 -9.64 -18.37 33.99
CA ASP A 530 -8.67 -17.49 33.38
C ASP A 530 -9.46 -16.40 32.61
N TRP A 531 -8.78 -15.37 32.13
CA TRP A 531 -9.44 -14.21 31.51
C TRP A 531 -8.64 -13.61 30.36
N THR A 532 -9.32 -12.81 29.53
CA THR A 532 -8.70 -12.07 28.44
C THR A 532 -7.53 -11.22 28.94
N SER A 533 -6.34 -11.42 28.40
CA SER A 533 -5.18 -10.58 28.70
C SER A 533 -5.42 -9.15 28.19
N LEU A 534 -5.22 -8.16 29.07
CA LEU A 534 -5.48 -6.76 28.76
C LEU A 534 -4.18 -5.99 28.45
N MET A 535 -4.25 -5.14 27.44
CA MET A 535 -3.15 -4.23 27.07
C MET A 535 -3.14 -2.98 27.95
N GLY A 536 -2.04 -2.21 27.87
CA GLY A 536 -1.84 -1.00 28.69
C GLY A 536 -3.04 -0.01 28.70
N PRO A 537 -3.61 0.38 27.54
CA PRO A 537 -4.77 1.29 27.52
C PRO A 537 -5.99 0.75 28.25
N ASP A 538 -6.31 -0.54 28.09
CA ASP A 538 -7.47 -1.15 28.73
C ASP A 538 -7.26 -1.31 30.23
N LYS A 539 -6.05 -1.66 30.67
CA LYS A 539 -5.71 -1.69 32.11
C LYS A 539 -5.91 -0.33 32.76
N LYS A 540 -5.53 0.77 32.09
CA LYS A 540 -5.78 2.14 32.60
C LYS A 540 -7.27 2.40 32.79
N LYS A 541 -8.11 2.05 31.81
CA LYS A 541 -9.58 2.19 31.92
C LYS A 541 -10.14 1.38 33.07
N VAL A 542 -9.70 0.12 33.23
CA VAL A 542 -10.13 -0.76 34.33
C VAL A 542 -9.75 -0.15 35.69
N LEU A 543 -8.50 0.25 35.87
CA LEU A 543 -8.01 0.85 37.11
C LEU A 543 -8.70 2.17 37.44
N GLN A 544 -9.16 2.93 36.44
CA GLN A 544 -9.79 4.24 36.62
C GLN A 544 -11.31 4.18 36.80
N HIS A 545 -11.99 3.24 36.14
CA HIS A 545 -13.44 3.29 36.00
C HIS A 545 -14.17 2.04 36.50
N PHE A 546 -13.52 0.89 36.65
CA PHE A 546 -14.22 -0.33 37.07
C PHE A 546 -14.77 -0.19 38.51
N PRO A 547 -16.08 -0.41 38.75
CA PRO A 547 -16.73 -0.19 40.04
C PRO A 547 -16.61 -1.44 40.94
N VAL A 548 -15.49 -1.57 41.64
CA VAL A 548 -15.21 -2.72 42.52
C VAL A 548 -16.28 -2.90 43.60
N THR A 549 -16.81 -1.81 44.14
CA THR A 549 -17.82 -1.82 45.22
C THR A 549 -19.14 -2.48 44.81
N ASN A 550 -19.41 -2.62 43.51
CA ASN A 550 -20.59 -3.34 43.02
C ASN A 550 -20.49 -4.86 43.22
N PHE A 551 -19.27 -5.39 43.40
CA PHE A 551 -19.01 -6.83 43.47
C PHE A 551 -18.51 -7.31 44.84
N ILE A 552 -17.89 -6.41 45.61
CA ILE A 552 -17.47 -6.63 47.00
C ILE A 552 -18.08 -5.51 47.84
N SER A 553 -18.99 -5.86 48.74
CA SER A 553 -19.71 -4.90 49.57
C SER A 553 -18.91 -4.46 50.81
N GLY A 554 -19.26 -3.29 51.33
CA GLY A 554 -18.72 -2.74 52.58
C GLY A 554 -17.28 -2.24 52.47
N ARG A 555 -16.68 -1.97 53.63
CA ARG A 555 -15.35 -1.33 53.74
C ARG A 555 -14.25 -2.02 52.94
N ARG A 556 -14.26 -3.36 52.85
CA ARG A 556 -13.28 -4.11 52.03
C ARG A 556 -13.37 -3.74 50.54
N GLY A 557 -14.58 -3.62 49.99
CA GLY A 557 -14.77 -3.23 48.59
C GLY A 557 -14.33 -1.80 48.30
N GLU A 558 -14.63 -0.88 49.22
CA GLU A 558 -14.18 0.52 49.17
C GLU A 558 -12.65 0.60 49.20
N ASP A 559 -12.00 -0.14 50.09
CA ASP A 559 -10.54 -0.18 50.20
C ASP A 559 -9.87 -0.80 48.95
N ILE A 560 -10.45 -1.85 48.34
CA ILE A 560 -9.95 -2.42 47.07
C ILE A 560 -10.14 -1.43 45.92
N GLN A 561 -11.28 -0.74 45.85
CA GLN A 561 -11.49 0.31 44.86
C GLN A 561 -10.45 1.42 45.03
N LYS A 562 -10.23 1.87 46.26
CA LYS A 562 -9.19 2.85 46.60
C LYS A 562 -7.81 2.39 46.15
N LEU A 563 -7.43 1.13 46.39
CA LEU A 563 -6.15 0.58 45.91
C LEU A 563 -5.97 0.72 44.39
N TRP A 564 -7.03 0.48 43.61
CA TRP A 564 -6.97 0.59 42.15
C TRP A 564 -6.83 2.05 41.70
N ARG A 565 -7.59 2.96 42.32
CA ARG A 565 -7.52 4.40 42.02
C ARG A 565 -6.19 5.01 42.44
N ASP A 566 -5.72 4.72 43.65
CA ASP A 566 -4.42 5.17 44.13
C ASP A 566 -3.29 4.67 43.23
N PHE A 567 -3.32 3.40 42.81
CA PHE A 567 -2.30 2.88 41.90
C PHE A 567 -2.33 3.59 40.54
N TYR A 568 -3.52 3.84 39.99
CA TYR A 568 -3.67 4.63 38.76
C TYR A 568 -3.04 6.03 38.92
N ASP A 569 -3.35 6.73 40.00
CA ASP A 569 -2.83 8.07 40.25
C ASP A 569 -1.31 8.09 40.44
N LEU A 570 -0.78 7.13 41.21
CA LEU A 570 0.66 6.93 41.39
C LEU A 570 1.35 6.62 40.06
N TYR A 571 0.76 5.77 39.23
CA TYR A 571 1.28 5.45 37.90
C TYR A 571 1.23 6.65 36.95
N MET A 572 0.16 7.43 36.97
CA MET A 572 0.08 8.66 36.16
C MET A 572 1.08 9.72 36.61
N PHE A 573 1.38 9.79 37.92
CA PHE A 573 2.39 10.66 38.47
C PHE A 573 3.79 10.39 37.89
N ILE A 574 4.22 9.12 37.85
CA ILE A 574 5.57 8.76 37.37
C ILE A 574 5.77 9.02 35.86
N ARG A 575 4.69 9.30 35.12
CA ARG A 575 4.71 9.65 33.69
C ARG A 575 4.88 11.14 33.41
N ARG A 576 4.92 11.98 34.45
CA ARG A 576 5.16 13.42 34.31
C ARG A 576 6.63 13.69 33.99
N THR A 577 6.89 14.78 33.27
CA THR A 577 8.23 15.22 32.86
C THR A 577 8.86 16.19 33.86
N ASP A 578 8.05 17.09 34.44
CA ASP A 578 8.53 18.17 35.29
C ASP A 578 8.12 17.92 36.76
N LEU A 579 8.98 17.21 37.48
CA LEU A 579 8.78 16.83 38.89
C LEU A 579 9.65 17.67 39.83
N LYS A 580 9.04 18.20 40.89
CA LYS A 580 9.75 18.84 42.01
C LYS A 580 10.16 17.82 43.07
N ASP A 581 11.20 18.10 43.85
CA ASP A 581 11.67 17.16 44.89
C ASP A 581 10.60 16.91 45.94
N SER A 582 9.87 17.95 46.35
CA SER A 582 8.75 17.82 47.28
C SER A 582 7.59 16.97 46.73
N GLU A 583 7.39 16.95 45.42
CA GLU A 583 6.41 16.08 44.78
C GLU A 583 6.88 14.62 44.80
N ILE A 584 8.18 14.38 44.56
CA ILE A 584 8.79 13.05 44.63
C ILE A 584 8.75 12.53 46.08
N ASP A 585 9.02 13.36 47.07
CA ASP A 585 8.95 12.98 48.48
C ASP A 585 7.51 12.60 48.88
N ASN A 586 6.52 13.37 48.43
CA ASN A 586 5.11 13.03 48.63
C ASN A 586 4.72 11.73 47.91
N PHE A 587 5.24 11.50 46.70
CA PHE A 587 5.04 10.23 45.99
C PHE A 587 5.63 9.06 46.78
N GLU A 588 6.86 9.20 47.30
CA GLU A 588 7.52 8.17 48.11
C GLU A 588 6.71 7.79 49.35
N ILE A 589 6.10 8.76 50.01
CA ILE A 589 5.20 8.51 51.16
C ILE A 589 3.97 7.73 50.70
N LYS A 590 3.26 8.24 49.67
CA LYS A 590 2.01 7.64 49.18
C LYS A 590 2.18 6.22 48.65
N VAL A 591 3.27 5.95 47.93
CA VAL A 591 3.51 4.60 47.38
C VAL A 591 3.81 3.58 48.49
N LYS A 592 4.47 3.98 49.58
CA LYS A 592 4.69 3.12 50.75
C LYS A 592 3.39 2.87 51.51
N GLU A 593 2.59 3.91 51.73
CA GLU A 593 1.24 3.79 52.31
C GLU A 593 0.34 2.87 51.46
N TRP A 594 0.44 2.95 50.14
CA TRP A 594 -0.28 2.08 49.22
C TRP A 594 0.10 0.59 49.40
N ILE A 595 1.39 0.27 49.59
CA ILE A 595 1.81 -1.10 49.92
C ILE A 595 1.25 -1.55 51.27
N TYR A 596 1.28 -0.69 52.30
CA TYR A 596 0.73 -1.01 53.62
C TYR A 596 -0.78 -1.22 53.58
N LEU A 597 -1.51 -0.43 52.78
CA LEU A 597 -2.92 -0.66 52.54
C LEU A 597 -3.13 -2.03 51.88
N PHE A 598 -2.38 -2.33 50.82
CA PHE A 598 -2.48 -3.60 50.10
C PHE A 598 -2.32 -4.82 51.01
N CYS A 599 -1.33 -4.81 51.90
CA CYS A 599 -1.05 -5.92 52.81
C CYS A 599 -1.61 -5.75 54.23
N ARG A 600 -2.60 -4.86 54.41
CA ARG A 600 -3.19 -4.58 55.73
C ARG A 600 -3.78 -5.86 56.34
N PRO A 601 -3.38 -6.27 57.56
CA PRO A 601 -3.95 -7.42 58.23
C PRO A 601 -5.38 -7.12 58.74
N ASN A 602 -6.11 -8.16 59.12
CA ASN A 602 -7.35 -7.97 59.88
C ASN A 602 -7.03 -7.27 61.21
N GLN A 603 -7.80 -6.24 61.57
CA GLN A 603 -7.67 -5.53 62.84
C GLN A 603 -8.97 -5.64 63.63
N GLY A 604 -8.86 -5.73 64.96
CA GLY A 604 -9.98 -5.91 65.87
C GLY A 604 -10.30 -7.38 66.15
N GLN A 605 -11.30 -7.60 67.01
CA GLN A 605 -11.72 -8.93 67.43
C GLN A 605 -12.51 -9.60 66.30
N ILE A 606 -12.29 -10.90 66.08
CA ILE A 606 -13.00 -11.66 65.03
C ILE A 606 -14.52 -11.59 65.29
N ASN A 607 -15.28 -11.22 64.26
CA ASN A 607 -16.74 -11.06 64.29
C ASN A 607 -17.28 -9.87 65.11
N SER A 608 -16.46 -8.85 65.41
CA SER A 608 -16.97 -7.59 65.98
C SER A 608 -17.43 -6.62 64.88
N SER A 609 -18.40 -5.75 65.19
CA SER A 609 -18.83 -4.66 64.30
C SER A 609 -17.73 -3.62 64.03
N SER A 610 -16.69 -3.60 64.87
CA SER A 610 -15.51 -2.74 64.74
C SER A 610 -14.36 -3.39 63.97
N GLN A 611 -14.52 -4.62 63.47
CA GLN A 611 -13.47 -5.33 62.74
C GLN A 611 -13.15 -4.62 61.43
N VAL A 612 -11.89 -4.25 61.24
CA VAL A 612 -11.39 -3.76 59.94
C VAL A 612 -10.87 -4.97 59.17
N PRO A 613 -11.53 -5.39 58.09
CA PRO A 613 -11.04 -6.51 57.30
C PRO A 613 -9.68 -6.14 56.70
N GLY A 614 -8.75 -7.09 56.74
CA GLY A 614 -7.50 -7.00 55.99
C GLY A 614 -7.78 -6.99 54.49
N LEU A 615 -6.75 -6.86 53.67
CA LEU A 615 -6.86 -6.88 52.20
C LEU A 615 -6.22 -8.15 51.62
N TYR A 616 -4.96 -8.06 51.23
CA TYR A 616 -4.20 -9.15 50.63
C TYR A 616 -3.00 -9.51 51.49
N ARG A 617 -2.32 -10.61 51.17
CA ARG A 617 -1.24 -11.11 52.02
C ARG A 617 0.07 -10.40 51.71
N LYS A 618 0.99 -10.40 52.66
CA LYS A 618 2.34 -9.87 52.49
C LYS A 618 3.10 -10.60 51.38
N GLU A 619 2.83 -11.90 51.23
CA GLU A 619 3.41 -12.74 50.20
C GLU A 619 2.86 -12.42 48.80
N ASP A 620 1.76 -11.67 48.67
CA ASP A 620 1.20 -11.28 47.38
C ASP A 620 1.86 -9.99 46.80
N VAL A 621 2.68 -9.28 47.60
CA VAL A 621 3.44 -8.10 47.12
C VAL A 621 4.50 -8.55 46.11
N THR A 622 4.43 -8.17 44.84
CA THR A 622 5.35 -8.70 43.81
C THR A 622 6.68 -7.95 43.70
N PRO A 623 7.68 -8.49 42.96
CA PRO A 623 8.91 -7.76 42.64
C PRO A 623 8.67 -6.38 42.04
N TYR A 624 7.69 -6.26 41.13
CA TYR A 624 7.34 -4.97 40.53
C TYR A 624 6.77 -3.99 41.55
N MET A 625 5.95 -4.45 42.49
CA MET A 625 5.44 -3.59 43.57
C MET A 625 6.57 -3.11 44.49
N HIS A 626 7.54 -3.99 44.79
CA HIS A 626 8.73 -3.62 45.55
C HIS A 626 9.57 -2.57 44.82
N VAL A 627 9.86 -2.75 43.52
CA VAL A 627 10.59 -1.73 42.74
C VAL A 627 9.82 -0.42 42.68
N PHE A 628 8.50 -0.50 42.48
CA PHE A 628 7.63 0.66 42.41
C PHE A 628 7.69 1.53 43.67
N SER A 629 7.73 0.90 44.85
CA SER A 629 7.76 1.63 46.12
C SER A 629 9.16 1.99 46.63
N GLN A 630 10.16 1.14 46.41
CA GLN A 630 11.49 1.30 46.99
C GLN A 630 12.49 2.00 46.07
N HIS A 631 12.35 1.87 44.75
CA HIS A 631 13.38 2.33 43.82
C HIS A 631 12.91 3.42 42.87
N ILE A 632 11.63 3.45 42.48
CA ILE A 632 11.11 4.52 41.61
C ILE A 632 11.35 5.92 42.18
N PRO A 633 11.14 6.22 43.48
CA PRO A 633 11.46 7.55 44.00
C PRO A 633 12.92 7.97 43.77
N GLU A 634 13.88 7.05 43.95
CA GLU A 634 15.30 7.33 43.70
C GLU A 634 15.58 7.49 42.19
N PHE A 635 14.99 6.65 41.34
CA PHE A 635 15.10 6.80 39.89
C PHE A 635 14.50 8.11 39.38
N LEU A 636 13.38 8.58 39.93
CA LEU A 636 12.80 9.88 39.57
C LEU A 636 13.78 11.02 39.87
N ARG A 637 14.49 10.96 41.01
CA ARG A 637 15.54 11.95 41.36
C ARG A 637 16.71 11.88 40.37
N ILE A 638 17.22 10.68 40.10
CA ILE A 638 18.33 10.46 39.14
C ILE A 638 17.99 10.96 37.73
N LEU A 639 16.79 10.66 37.24
CA LEU A 639 16.37 11.05 35.90
C LEU A 639 16.13 12.56 35.82
N LYS A 640 15.53 13.16 36.87
CA LYS A 640 15.34 14.60 36.96
C LYS A 640 16.66 15.38 36.89
N GLU A 641 17.71 14.93 37.60
CA GLU A 641 19.04 15.55 37.53
C GLU A 641 19.62 15.57 36.11
N LYS A 642 19.16 14.65 35.26
CA LYS A 642 19.58 14.49 33.85
C LYS A 642 18.58 15.10 32.86
N ASN A 643 17.56 15.82 33.33
CA ASN A 643 16.48 16.35 32.50
C ASN A 643 15.73 15.25 31.71
N LEU A 644 15.58 14.06 32.29
CA LEU A 644 14.90 12.91 31.72
C LEU A 644 13.67 12.55 32.55
N SER A 645 12.69 11.90 31.90
CA SER A 645 11.51 11.35 32.56
C SER A 645 11.49 9.83 32.47
N LEU A 646 10.99 9.15 33.51
CA LEU A 646 10.79 7.69 33.51
C LEU A 646 9.91 7.25 32.33
N ARG A 647 9.00 8.11 31.87
CA ARG A 647 8.15 7.88 30.71
C ARG A 647 8.95 7.51 29.46
N PHE A 648 10.12 8.11 29.23
CA PHE A 648 10.96 7.88 28.05
C PHE A 648 11.55 6.45 28.03
N PHE A 649 11.55 5.77 29.18
CA PHE A 649 12.05 4.41 29.35
C PHE A 649 11.00 3.33 29.08
N SER A 650 9.78 3.70 28.69
CA SER A 650 8.73 2.77 28.27
C SER A 650 9.15 1.82 27.14
N ALA A 651 8.85 0.53 27.27
CA ALA A 651 9.02 -0.51 26.25
C ALA A 651 7.87 -0.56 25.22
N SER A 652 6.87 0.30 25.36
CA SER A 652 5.71 0.34 24.47
C SER A 652 6.05 0.57 22.98
N SER A 653 7.11 1.32 22.67
CA SER A 653 7.54 1.59 21.30
C SER A 653 8.28 0.41 20.68
N ILE A 654 9.16 -0.27 21.45
CA ILE A 654 9.86 -1.47 20.99
C ILE A 654 8.88 -2.62 20.79
N GLU A 655 7.92 -2.85 21.69
CA GLU A 655 6.90 -3.89 21.51
C GLU A 655 6.09 -3.69 20.22
N LYS A 656 5.70 -2.44 19.92
CA LYS A 656 5.04 -2.09 18.67
C LYS A 656 5.97 -2.30 17.48
N LYS A 657 7.23 -1.88 17.55
CA LYS A 657 8.21 -2.08 16.46
C LYS A 657 8.46 -3.55 16.21
N THR A 658 8.53 -4.36 17.24
CA THR A 658 8.61 -5.83 17.18
C THR A 658 7.41 -6.38 16.42
N ILE A 659 6.18 -5.98 16.77
CA ILE A 659 4.96 -6.42 16.07
C ILE A 659 5.03 -6.06 14.59
N THR A 660 5.37 -4.80 14.29
CA THR A 660 5.54 -4.29 12.94
C THR A 660 6.62 -5.13 12.24
N ARG A 661 7.90 -5.02 12.62
CA ARG A 661 9.07 -5.62 11.97
C ARG A 661 9.06 -7.14 11.87
N PHE A 662 8.57 -7.90 12.85
CA PHE A 662 8.47 -9.37 12.71
C PHE A 662 7.36 -9.81 11.78
N GLY A 663 6.36 -8.95 11.55
CA GLY A 663 5.51 -9.08 10.39
C GLY A 663 6.32 -8.98 9.09
N TYR A 664 7.13 -7.92 8.94
CA TYR A 664 7.92 -7.63 7.72
C TYR A 664 9.04 -8.65 7.44
N PHE A 665 9.76 -9.13 8.46
CA PHE A 665 10.93 -10.02 8.28
C PHE A 665 10.55 -11.45 7.87
N LEU A 666 9.30 -11.88 8.12
CA LEU A 666 8.86 -13.25 7.83
C LEU A 666 8.75 -13.57 6.33
N VAL A 667 8.72 -12.55 5.47
CA VAL A 667 8.53 -12.72 4.02
C VAL A 667 9.86 -12.66 3.26
N ALA A 668 10.93 -12.15 3.87
CA ALA A 668 12.23 -12.01 3.22
C ALA A 668 13.14 -13.25 3.35
N LEU A 669 12.84 -14.18 4.27
CA LEU A 669 13.67 -15.35 4.58
C LEU A 669 12.98 -16.71 4.34
N LEU A 670 11.74 -16.71 3.82
CA LEU A 670 11.03 -17.88 3.29
C LEU A 670 10.64 -17.62 1.84
#